data_AF-A0A5J5CJ77-F1
#
_entry.id   AF-A0A5J5CJ77-F1
#
_cell.length_a   1.000
_cell.length_b   1.000
_cell.length_c   1.000
_cell.angle_alpha   90.00
_cell.angle_beta   90.00
_cell.angle_gamma   90.00
#
_symmetry.space_group_name_H-M   'P 1'
#
loop_
_entity.id
_entity.type
_entity.pdbx_description
1 polymer ?
#
loop_
_entity_poly.entity_id
_entity_poly.type
_entity_poly.pdbx_seq_one_letter_code
_entity_poly.pdbx_strand_id
1 'polypeptide(L)'
;MSTSRIIICLLRNDLRLHDNEIFHWAQRNAEYIVPLYCFDPRHYVGTYNYNLPKTGPFRLRFLLESIRDLRNTLLNKGSNLVVRRGKPEEIVAELLKQLGSVSTVAFHEEVTSEELNVEKRVKDVCAQMKVKVHTCWGSTLYHREDLPFHHISRLPDVYTQFRKAAETQSRVRPLFPTPKQLKPLPQGLEEGAIPTAEDLEQTEPVADPRSAFPCSGGESQALARLKHYFWDTDAVATYKETRNGLTGVDYSTKFSSWLAMGCISPRYIYHQIQQYERERTANQSTYWVIFELLWRDYFKFVGVKYGNRLFQIKGLQDKSVPWKKDMTLFNAWKEGQTGVPFVDANMRELAMTGFMSNRGRQNVASFLTKDLGLDWRMGAEWFEYLLIDHDVCSNYGNWLYSAGIGNDPRENRKFNMIKQGLDYDNNGDYVRLWVPELQGIGGGDVHTPWTLSTASLSHAHVSLGETYPAPIVTAPEWSRHINKKPSGTGPSPRGKKGPSQTPRQHRDRGIDFYFSRSKNLLSNMACVDSEVDLMTIPLIALNVTVRKKLALYLNPKNTVAADWMAVAEAMGFNYLEIKNHETSQSPTKTVLENWHARNSDATVGKLLSILSEVDRCDIVKDLRPFIDEDVRKYCENLRKKAEPPLQVPEVDSCFPRTPERVGITLEDDPDGAPELFDAFICYCQSDFEFVHEMIRELEQTEYKLKLCVFDRDVLPGSCVWTITSELIEKRCKRMVVVISDEYLESDACDFQTKFALSLCPGARNKRLIPVKYKSMSKPFPSILRFLTICDYTRPPTQAWFWVRLAKALSLP
;
A
#
# COMPACT_ATOMS: atom_id res chain seq x y z
N MET A 1 11.25 -40.25 49.26
CA MET A 1 11.70 -40.34 47.86
C MET A 1 11.51 -38.96 47.25
N SER A 2 12.58 -38.32 46.77
CA SER A 2 12.47 -37.05 46.02
C SER A 2 11.67 -37.36 44.76
N THR A 3 10.45 -36.84 44.63
CA THR A 3 9.64 -37.01 43.42
C THR A 3 10.37 -36.33 42.25
N SER A 4 10.75 -37.10 41.23
CA SER A 4 11.42 -36.58 40.04
C SER A 4 10.59 -35.48 39.40
N ARG A 5 11.22 -34.37 39.02
CA ARG A 5 10.52 -33.20 38.46
C ARG A 5 10.40 -33.34 36.96
N ILE A 6 9.23 -33.78 36.50
CA ILE A 6 8.89 -33.85 35.08
C ILE A 6 8.22 -32.54 34.65
N ILE A 7 8.61 -31.99 33.50
CA ILE A 7 7.94 -30.86 32.85
C ILE A 7 7.49 -31.28 31.44
N ILE A 8 6.21 -31.14 31.15
CA ILE A 8 5.66 -31.31 29.79
C ILE A 8 5.77 -29.97 29.08
N CYS A 9 6.46 -29.93 27.94
CA CYS A 9 6.53 -28.77 27.06
C CYS A 9 5.57 -29.00 25.89
N LEU A 10 4.35 -28.47 25.99
CA LEU A 10 3.33 -28.59 24.94
C LEU A 10 3.63 -27.57 23.83
N LEU A 11 4.10 -28.08 22.70
CA LEU A 11 4.42 -27.31 21.51
C LEU A 11 3.21 -27.21 20.58
N ARG A 12 3.09 -26.08 19.91
CA ARG A 12 2.07 -25.76 18.90
C ARG A 12 2.75 -25.06 17.71
N ASN A 13 2.68 -23.74 17.63
CA ASN A 13 3.25 -22.91 16.56
C ASN A 13 4.64 -22.38 16.94
N ASP A 14 5.46 -23.24 17.56
CA ASP A 14 6.78 -22.93 18.12
C ASP A 14 7.75 -24.11 17.91
N LEU A 15 7.67 -24.72 16.72
CA LEU A 15 8.38 -25.95 16.34
C LEU A 15 9.88 -25.73 16.09
N ARG A 16 10.60 -25.26 17.11
CA ARG A 16 12.04 -25.00 17.09
C ARG A 16 12.67 -25.20 18.47
N LEU A 17 13.97 -25.47 18.48
CA LEU A 17 14.79 -25.47 19.68
C LEU A 17 15.49 -24.12 19.92
N HIS A 18 15.95 -23.42 18.88
CA HIS A 18 16.58 -22.10 19.05
C HIS A 18 15.58 -21.06 19.54
N ASP A 19 16.05 -20.15 20.41
CA ASP A 19 15.26 -19.04 20.92
C ASP A 19 13.85 -19.46 21.40
N ASN A 20 13.79 -20.59 22.10
CA ASN A 20 12.57 -21.14 22.68
C ASN A 20 12.62 -21.02 24.20
N GLU A 21 11.81 -20.12 24.75
CA GLU A 21 11.78 -19.80 26.17
C GLU A 21 11.33 -21.00 27.02
N ILE A 22 10.41 -21.81 26.51
CA ILE A 22 9.89 -22.99 27.20
C ILE A 22 11.03 -23.97 27.46
N PHE A 23 11.82 -24.31 26.43
CA PHE A 23 12.94 -25.23 26.59
C PHE A 23 14.02 -24.65 27.50
N HIS A 24 14.35 -23.37 27.34
CA HIS A 24 15.32 -22.69 28.18
C HIS A 24 14.91 -22.67 29.66
N TRP A 25 13.63 -22.42 29.95
CA TRP A 25 13.09 -22.46 31.30
C TRP A 25 13.03 -23.90 31.84
N ALA A 26 12.52 -24.84 31.06
CA ALA A 26 12.39 -26.25 31.46
C ALA A 26 13.75 -26.88 31.78
N GLN A 27 14.80 -26.58 31.00
CA GLN A 27 16.16 -27.08 31.21
C GLN A 27 16.73 -26.76 32.61
N ARG A 28 16.27 -25.67 33.23
CA ARG A 28 16.70 -25.23 34.57
C ARG A 28 15.84 -25.79 35.71
N ASN A 29 14.61 -26.21 35.41
CA ASN A 29 13.60 -26.52 36.40
C ASN A 29 13.18 -28.00 36.43
N ALA A 30 13.48 -28.76 35.37
CA ALA A 30 13.18 -30.18 35.24
C ALA A 30 14.40 -31.09 35.46
N GLU A 31 14.10 -32.29 35.93
CA GLU A 31 14.98 -33.45 35.80
C GLU A 31 14.73 -34.16 34.46
N TYR A 32 13.45 -34.27 34.06
CA TYR A 32 13.00 -34.83 32.78
C TYR A 32 12.11 -33.83 32.03
N ILE A 33 12.35 -33.68 30.74
CA ILE A 33 11.55 -32.82 29.87
C ILE A 33 10.80 -33.71 28.90
N VAL A 34 9.50 -33.48 28.74
CA VAL A 34 8.65 -34.15 27.76
C VAL A 34 8.20 -33.13 26.72
N PRO A 35 8.93 -32.97 25.60
CA PRO A 35 8.45 -32.21 24.46
C PRO A 35 7.24 -32.94 23.87
N LEU A 36 6.09 -32.29 23.81
CA LEU A 36 4.82 -32.88 23.37
C LEU A 36 4.24 -32.08 22.21
N TYR A 37 3.87 -32.78 21.14
CA TYR A 37 3.05 -32.24 20.06
C TYR A 37 1.79 -33.09 19.86
N CYS A 38 0.65 -32.44 19.72
CA CYS A 38 -0.64 -33.09 19.52
C CYS A 38 -1.21 -32.73 18.15
N PHE A 39 -1.47 -33.74 17.32
CA PHE A 39 -2.29 -33.58 16.13
C PHE A 39 -3.77 -33.47 16.55
N ASP A 40 -4.23 -32.23 16.69
CA ASP A 40 -5.59 -31.91 17.11
C ASP A 40 -6.60 -32.20 15.98
N PRO A 41 -7.58 -33.09 16.18
CA PRO A 41 -8.58 -33.40 15.16
C PRO A 41 -9.39 -32.17 14.71
N ARG A 42 -9.49 -31.13 15.55
CA ARG A 42 -10.21 -29.89 15.22
C ARG A 42 -9.53 -29.06 14.12
N HIS A 43 -8.28 -29.34 13.79
CA HIS A 43 -7.59 -28.65 12.69
C HIS A 43 -7.94 -29.25 11.31
N TYR A 44 -8.66 -30.37 11.28
CA TYR A 44 -9.02 -31.12 10.08
C TYR A 44 -10.53 -31.19 9.84
N VAL A 45 -11.33 -30.47 10.64
CA VAL A 45 -12.75 -30.25 10.38
C VAL A 45 -12.96 -28.98 9.55
N GLY A 46 -14.21 -28.66 9.20
CA GLY A 46 -14.54 -27.45 8.46
C GLY A 46 -14.33 -26.15 9.26
N THR A 47 -14.04 -25.08 8.54
CA THR A 47 -13.98 -23.69 9.01
C THR A 47 -15.36 -23.20 9.47
N TYR A 48 -15.38 -22.16 10.31
CA TYR A 48 -16.57 -21.78 11.06
C TYR A 48 -17.71 -21.21 10.20
N ASN A 49 -17.42 -20.36 9.22
CA ASN A 49 -18.47 -19.62 8.50
C ASN A 49 -18.96 -20.36 7.24
N TYR A 50 -18.06 -20.99 6.49
CA TYR A 50 -18.37 -21.62 5.21
C TYR A 50 -18.05 -23.13 5.15
N ASN A 51 -17.60 -23.72 6.26
CA ASN A 51 -17.31 -25.15 6.34
C ASN A 51 -16.33 -25.64 5.26
N LEU A 52 -15.43 -24.75 4.81
CA LEU A 52 -14.29 -25.11 3.97
C LEU A 52 -13.31 -25.95 4.79
N PRO A 53 -12.58 -26.91 4.21
CA PRO A 53 -11.60 -27.67 4.98
C PRO A 53 -10.58 -26.72 5.61
N LYS A 54 -10.20 -26.96 6.86
CA LYS A 54 -9.42 -25.98 7.61
C LYS A 54 -7.93 -26.02 7.33
N THR A 55 -7.35 -27.22 7.30
CA THR A 55 -5.93 -27.42 6.97
C THR A 55 -5.78 -28.17 5.67
N GLY A 56 -5.26 -27.48 4.65
CA GLY A 56 -5.01 -28.07 3.35
C GLY A 56 -3.70 -28.85 3.25
N PRO A 57 -3.53 -29.54 2.11
CA PRO A 57 -2.46 -30.52 1.91
C PRO A 57 -1.06 -29.89 1.97
N PHE A 58 -0.89 -28.67 1.46
CA PHE A 58 0.40 -27.96 1.48
C PHE A 58 0.88 -27.67 2.90
N ARG A 59 0.00 -27.12 3.74
CA ARG A 59 0.32 -26.80 5.13
C ARG A 59 0.50 -28.06 5.97
N LEU A 60 -0.31 -29.09 5.74
CA LEU A 60 -0.13 -30.36 6.44
C LEU A 60 1.22 -31.01 6.11
N ARG A 61 1.60 -31.11 4.82
CA ARG A 61 2.91 -31.63 4.44
C ARG A 61 4.04 -30.88 5.14
N PHE A 62 3.99 -29.54 5.10
CA PHE A 62 4.98 -28.69 5.76
C PHE A 62 5.02 -28.88 7.28
N LEU A 63 3.86 -29.08 7.92
CA LEU A 63 3.77 -29.40 9.35
C LEU A 63 4.41 -30.76 9.66
N LEU A 64 4.07 -31.81 8.90
CA LEU A 64 4.63 -33.15 9.09
C LEU A 64 6.16 -33.15 8.96
N GLU A 65 6.68 -32.45 7.95
CA GLU A 65 8.12 -32.23 7.78
C GLU A 65 8.73 -31.49 8.97
N SER A 66 8.06 -30.44 9.46
CA SER A 66 8.53 -29.66 10.62
C SER A 66 8.58 -30.48 11.92
N ILE A 67 7.60 -31.35 12.13
CA ILE A 67 7.56 -32.26 13.29
C ILE A 67 8.66 -33.33 13.20
N ARG A 68 8.92 -33.87 12.00
CA ARG A 68 10.02 -34.82 11.78
C ARG A 68 11.37 -34.16 12.03
N ASP A 69 11.59 -32.95 11.51
CA ASP A 69 12.82 -32.19 11.71
C ASP A 69 13.05 -31.86 13.20
N LEU A 70 12.02 -31.42 13.92
CA LEU A 70 12.11 -31.15 15.34
C LEU A 70 12.40 -32.42 16.14
N ARG A 71 11.75 -33.55 15.83
CA ARG A 71 12.05 -34.84 16.46
C ARG A 71 13.51 -35.23 16.28
N ASN A 72 14.04 -35.13 15.06
CA ASN A 72 15.44 -35.42 14.76
C ASN A 72 16.39 -34.47 15.50
N THR A 73 16.04 -33.18 15.57
CA THR A 73 16.79 -32.17 16.33
C THR A 73 16.86 -32.53 17.82
N LEU A 74 15.73 -32.95 18.42
CA LEU A 74 15.67 -33.33 19.83
C LEU A 74 16.41 -34.64 20.13
N LEU A 75 16.34 -35.63 19.22
CA LEU A 75 17.11 -36.88 19.28
C LEU A 75 18.62 -36.60 19.30
N ASN A 76 19.09 -35.74 18.40
CA ASN A 76 20.50 -35.32 18.35
C ASN A 76 20.97 -34.54 19.60
N LYS A 77 20.02 -34.10 20.45
CA LYS A 77 20.30 -33.40 21.71
C LYS A 77 20.07 -34.27 22.95
N GLY A 78 19.87 -35.58 22.79
CA GLY A 78 19.70 -36.52 23.91
C GLY A 78 18.28 -36.57 24.50
N SER A 79 17.29 -36.08 23.77
CA SER A 79 15.86 -36.13 24.13
C SER A 79 15.05 -36.73 22.98
N ASN A 80 13.74 -36.52 22.92
CA ASN A 80 12.89 -36.94 21.80
C ASN A 80 11.59 -36.09 21.78
N LEU A 81 10.80 -36.16 20.71
CA LEU A 81 9.49 -35.52 20.60
C LEU A 81 8.37 -36.54 20.80
N VAL A 82 7.58 -36.39 21.86
CA VAL A 82 6.36 -37.17 22.07
C VAL A 82 5.26 -36.62 21.16
N VAL A 83 4.70 -37.49 20.32
CA VAL A 83 3.64 -37.17 19.38
C VAL A 83 2.40 -37.99 19.72
N ARG A 84 1.25 -37.32 19.74
CA ARG A 84 -0.06 -37.93 19.98
C ARG A 84 -1.09 -37.37 18.99
N ARG A 85 -2.17 -38.12 18.79
CA ARG A 85 -3.35 -37.71 18.03
C ARG A 85 -4.51 -37.56 19.01
N GLY A 86 -5.17 -36.41 19.02
CA GLY A 86 -6.22 -36.11 19.98
C GLY A 86 -6.20 -34.66 20.43
N LYS A 87 -7.22 -34.25 21.19
CA LYS A 87 -7.29 -32.88 21.70
C LYS A 87 -6.20 -32.67 22.75
N PRO A 88 -5.41 -31.57 22.69
CA PRO A 88 -4.30 -31.35 23.62
C PRO A 88 -4.69 -31.46 25.10
N GLU A 89 -5.87 -30.96 25.48
CA GLU A 89 -6.37 -31.04 26.84
C GLU A 89 -6.65 -32.48 27.32
N GLU A 90 -7.10 -33.37 26.43
CA GLU A 90 -7.35 -34.79 26.72
C GLU A 90 -6.02 -35.54 26.84
N ILE A 91 -5.11 -35.33 25.87
CA ILE A 91 -3.77 -35.95 25.86
C ILE A 91 -2.93 -35.51 27.06
N VAL A 92 -2.98 -34.24 27.44
CA VAL A 92 -2.30 -33.76 28.65
C VAL A 92 -2.86 -34.48 29.86
N ALA A 93 -4.19 -34.59 30.01
CA ALA A 93 -4.79 -35.33 31.14
C ALA A 93 -4.32 -36.79 31.21
N GLU A 94 -4.21 -37.47 30.07
CA GLU A 94 -3.69 -38.84 29.97
C GLU A 94 -2.23 -38.93 30.42
N LEU A 95 -1.35 -38.05 29.91
CA LEU A 95 0.06 -38.05 30.26
C LEU A 95 0.31 -37.68 31.73
N LEU A 96 -0.49 -36.77 32.29
CA LEU A 96 -0.43 -36.43 33.71
C LEU A 96 -0.77 -37.66 34.58
N LYS A 97 -1.77 -38.46 34.18
CA LYS A 97 -2.13 -39.71 34.86
C LYS A 97 -1.05 -40.79 34.70
N GLN A 98 -0.53 -40.95 33.49
CA GLN A 98 0.49 -41.95 33.16
C GLN A 98 1.80 -41.71 33.93
N LEU A 99 2.25 -40.46 34.00
CA LEU A 99 3.55 -40.11 34.58
C LEU A 99 3.50 -39.87 36.09
N GLY A 100 2.34 -39.50 36.65
CA GLY A 100 2.05 -39.35 38.08
C GLY A 100 2.87 -38.29 38.86
N SER A 101 3.98 -37.81 38.30
CA SER A 101 5.00 -36.96 38.94
C SER A 101 5.29 -35.69 38.14
N VAL A 102 4.35 -35.28 37.27
CA VAL A 102 4.48 -34.06 36.47
C VAL A 102 4.30 -32.84 37.36
N SER A 103 5.32 -31.98 37.37
CA SER A 103 5.34 -30.77 38.19
C SER A 103 4.69 -29.58 37.49
N THR A 104 4.90 -29.46 36.17
CA THR A 104 4.46 -28.31 35.38
C THR A 104 4.15 -28.74 33.94
N VAL A 105 3.10 -28.14 33.36
CA VAL A 105 2.87 -28.10 31.91
C VAL A 105 3.21 -26.69 31.41
N ALA A 106 4.10 -26.60 30.42
CA ALA A 106 4.59 -25.35 29.88
C ALA A 106 4.26 -25.20 28.38
N PHE A 107 3.81 -24.01 27.95
CA PHE A 107 3.49 -23.71 26.55
C PHE A 107 3.62 -22.22 26.21
N HIS A 108 3.81 -21.89 24.94
CA HIS A 108 3.77 -20.50 24.46
C HIS A 108 2.32 -20.06 24.34
N GLU A 109 2.03 -18.80 24.67
CA GLU A 109 0.70 -18.22 24.59
C GLU A 109 0.28 -17.89 23.15
N GLU A 110 -1.00 -18.08 22.89
CA GLU A 110 -1.70 -17.69 21.66
C GLU A 110 -2.79 -16.66 21.97
N VAL A 111 -3.38 -16.06 20.93
CA VAL A 111 -4.22 -14.85 21.07
C VAL A 111 -5.61 -14.97 20.48
N THR A 112 -5.88 -16.02 19.71
CA THR A 112 -7.12 -16.22 18.98
C THR A 112 -8.02 -17.24 19.68
N SER A 113 -9.33 -17.16 19.45
CA SER A 113 -10.33 -17.84 20.28
C SER A 113 -10.19 -19.34 20.37
N GLU A 114 -9.79 -19.99 19.29
CA GLU A 114 -9.68 -21.45 19.25
C GLU A 114 -8.51 -21.93 20.10
N GLU A 115 -7.35 -21.30 19.93
CA GLU A 115 -6.15 -21.57 20.70
C GLU A 115 -6.32 -21.20 22.17
N LEU A 116 -6.96 -20.06 22.47
CA LEU A 116 -7.27 -19.65 23.84
C LEU A 116 -8.23 -20.63 24.53
N ASN A 117 -9.18 -21.21 23.77
CA ASN A 117 -10.08 -22.24 24.28
C ASN A 117 -9.32 -23.54 24.62
N VAL A 118 -8.32 -23.93 23.82
CA VAL A 118 -7.43 -25.06 24.14
C VAL A 118 -6.62 -24.77 25.39
N GLU A 119 -5.97 -23.60 25.46
CA GLU A 119 -5.18 -23.21 26.64
C GLU A 119 -6.01 -23.20 27.92
N LYS A 120 -7.23 -22.67 27.86
CA LYS A 120 -8.16 -22.67 28.99
C LYS A 120 -8.43 -24.10 29.46
N ARG A 121 -8.75 -25.01 28.55
CA ARG A 121 -9.04 -26.42 28.90
C ARG A 121 -7.80 -27.15 29.43
N VAL A 122 -6.62 -26.88 28.89
CA VAL A 122 -5.35 -27.42 29.43
C VAL A 122 -5.11 -26.89 30.86
N LYS A 123 -5.34 -25.59 31.10
CA LYS A 123 -5.25 -24.99 32.44
C LYS A 123 -6.24 -25.62 33.42
N ASP A 124 -7.48 -25.86 32.99
CA ASP A 124 -8.52 -26.51 33.80
C ASP A 124 -8.11 -27.94 34.20
N VAL A 125 -7.60 -28.73 33.25
CA VAL A 125 -7.06 -30.08 33.50
C VAL A 125 -5.90 -30.05 34.49
N CYS A 126 -4.93 -29.14 34.30
CA CYS A 126 -3.79 -29.01 35.20
C CYS A 126 -4.23 -28.61 36.62
N ALA A 127 -5.19 -27.70 36.75
CA ALA A 127 -5.74 -27.29 38.04
C ALA A 127 -6.44 -28.45 38.78
N GLN A 128 -7.25 -29.23 38.08
CA GLN A 128 -7.90 -30.43 38.64
C GLN A 128 -6.88 -31.46 39.14
N MET A 129 -5.76 -31.61 38.44
CA MET A 129 -4.68 -32.54 38.78
C MET A 129 -3.60 -31.93 39.69
N LYS A 130 -3.77 -30.68 40.15
CA LYS A 130 -2.81 -29.95 41.00
C LYS A 130 -1.41 -29.80 40.39
N VAL A 131 -1.35 -29.68 39.07
CA VAL A 131 -0.13 -29.45 38.28
C VAL A 131 -0.02 -27.97 37.93
N LYS A 132 1.19 -27.40 38.03
CA LYS A 132 1.42 -25.99 37.68
C LYS A 132 1.33 -25.77 36.17
N VAL A 133 0.97 -24.56 35.76
CA VAL A 133 1.06 -24.13 34.36
C VAL A 133 2.09 -23.01 34.26
N HIS A 134 2.97 -23.10 33.28
CA HIS A 134 3.92 -22.04 32.94
C HIS A 134 3.67 -21.58 31.50
N THR A 135 3.50 -20.28 31.28
CA THR A 135 3.26 -19.74 29.95
C THR A 135 4.34 -18.73 29.58
N CYS A 136 4.69 -18.71 28.30
CA CYS A 136 5.69 -17.81 27.74
C CYS A 136 5.13 -17.04 26.54
N TRP A 137 5.60 -15.82 26.33
CA TRP A 137 5.29 -15.05 25.13
C TRP A 137 6.51 -15.02 24.20
N GLY A 138 6.48 -15.81 23.13
CA GLY A 138 7.64 -16.04 22.25
C GLY A 138 7.35 -15.98 20.74
N SER A 139 6.17 -15.50 20.35
CA SER A 139 5.72 -15.50 18.95
C SER A 139 6.06 -14.21 18.19
N THR A 140 6.36 -13.10 18.87
CA THR A 140 6.58 -11.76 18.28
C THR A 140 8.04 -11.29 18.35
N LEU A 141 8.40 -10.31 17.53
CA LEU A 141 9.71 -9.64 17.57
C LEU A 141 9.87 -8.82 18.86
N TYR A 142 8.91 -7.95 19.14
CA TYR A 142 8.84 -7.21 20.40
C TYR A 142 8.00 -7.98 21.40
N HIS A 143 8.55 -8.21 22.59
CA HIS A 143 7.81 -8.86 23.66
C HIS A 143 6.69 -7.91 24.15
N ARG A 144 5.49 -8.44 24.45
CA ARG A 144 4.33 -7.61 24.82
C ARG A 144 4.60 -6.65 25.99
N GLU A 145 5.39 -7.10 26.97
CA GLU A 145 5.72 -6.33 28.17
C GLU A 145 6.74 -5.22 27.92
N ASP A 146 7.43 -5.25 26.78
CA ASP A 146 8.43 -4.23 26.41
C ASP A 146 7.82 -3.14 25.52
N LEU A 147 6.55 -3.29 25.12
CA LEU A 147 5.83 -2.28 24.34
C LEU A 147 5.43 -1.09 25.23
N PRO A 148 5.43 0.14 24.70
CA PRO A 148 5.02 1.34 25.44
C PRO A 148 3.50 1.40 25.71
N PHE A 149 2.75 0.36 25.34
CA PHE A 149 1.30 0.27 25.45
C PHE A 149 0.90 -0.74 26.54
N HIS A 150 1.27 -0.48 27.80
CA HIS A 150 1.03 -1.41 28.93
C HIS A 150 -0.42 -1.88 29.07
N HIS A 151 -1.40 -1.07 28.63
CA HIS A 151 -2.78 -1.48 28.54
C HIS A 151 -3.20 -1.67 27.08
N ILE A 152 -3.84 -2.80 26.77
CA ILE A 152 -4.18 -3.18 25.39
C ILE A 152 -5.05 -2.15 24.66
N SER A 153 -5.90 -1.40 25.39
CA SER A 153 -6.71 -0.33 24.80
C SER A 153 -5.87 0.83 24.23
N ARG A 154 -4.61 0.97 24.67
CA ARG A 154 -3.66 1.98 24.18
C ARG A 154 -2.86 1.51 22.97
N LEU A 155 -3.00 0.26 22.54
CA LEU A 155 -2.39 -0.20 21.30
C LEU A 155 -2.96 0.64 20.14
N PRO A 156 -2.11 1.32 19.35
CA PRO A 156 -2.58 2.19 18.27
C PRO A 156 -3.33 1.41 17.19
N ASP A 157 -4.37 2.03 16.62
CA ASP A 157 -5.13 1.44 15.51
C ASP A 157 -4.50 1.68 14.15
N VAL A 158 -3.54 2.60 14.05
CA VAL A 158 -2.79 2.84 12.83
C VAL A 158 -1.42 2.19 12.94
N TYR A 159 -1.07 1.31 12.00
CA TYR A 159 0.22 0.62 11.98
C TYR A 159 1.41 1.57 12.12
N THR A 160 1.40 2.71 11.41
CA THR A 160 2.50 3.67 11.46
C THR A 160 2.74 4.22 12.87
N GLN A 161 1.67 4.41 13.65
CA GLN A 161 1.77 4.85 15.05
C GLN A 161 2.34 3.74 15.93
N PHE A 162 1.84 2.50 15.78
CA PHE A 162 2.39 1.33 16.47
C PHE A 162 3.90 1.18 16.19
N ARG A 163 4.29 1.18 14.90
CA ARG A 163 5.67 1.02 14.45
C ARG A 163 6.59 2.08 15.07
N LYS A 164 6.24 3.37 14.93
CA LYS A 164 7.06 4.47 15.45
C LYS A 164 7.28 4.34 16.96
N ALA A 165 6.23 4.07 17.72
CA ALA A 165 6.32 3.95 19.17
C ALA A 165 7.09 2.69 19.61
N ALA A 166 6.87 1.54 18.96
CA ALA A 166 7.64 0.32 19.23
C ALA A 166 9.13 0.50 18.92
N GLU A 167 9.48 1.05 17.76
CA GLU A 167 10.88 1.27 17.37
C GLU A 167 11.61 2.28 18.28
N THR A 168 10.90 3.32 18.75
CA THR A 168 11.51 4.38 19.55
C THR A 168 11.61 4.01 21.04
N GLN A 169 10.65 3.25 21.57
CA GLN A 169 10.47 3.07 23.02
C GLN A 169 10.63 1.62 23.48
N SER A 170 10.77 0.66 22.57
CA SER A 170 10.96 -0.75 22.91
C SER A 170 12.32 -1.26 22.47
N ARG A 171 12.70 -2.44 22.96
CA ARG A 171 13.93 -3.12 22.55
C ARG A 171 13.65 -4.57 22.22
N VAL A 172 14.27 -5.06 21.16
CA VAL A 172 14.25 -6.49 20.85
C VAL A 172 15.10 -7.23 21.89
N ARG A 173 14.50 -8.20 22.59
CA ARG A 173 15.19 -8.98 23.62
C ARG A 173 16.35 -9.80 23.02
N PRO A 174 17.41 -10.07 23.80
CA PRO A 174 18.45 -11.01 23.39
C PRO A 174 17.87 -12.42 23.20
N LEU A 175 18.53 -13.22 22.37
CA LEU A 175 18.14 -14.60 22.11
C LEU A 175 18.38 -15.49 23.33
N PHE A 176 17.52 -16.47 23.54
CA PHE A 176 17.81 -17.54 24.49
C PHE A 176 18.92 -18.45 23.95
N PRO A 177 19.89 -18.87 24.79
CA PRO A 177 20.93 -19.79 24.37
C PRO A 177 20.34 -21.17 24.05
N THR A 178 20.63 -21.67 22.85
CA THR A 178 20.24 -23.02 22.44
C THR A 178 21.01 -24.06 23.26
N PRO A 179 20.34 -25.01 23.94
CA PRO A 179 21.01 -26.00 24.76
C PRO A 179 21.87 -26.97 23.92
N LYS A 180 23.07 -27.30 24.41
CA LYS A 180 23.94 -28.31 23.78
C LYS A 180 23.35 -29.72 23.89
N GLN A 181 22.70 -30.02 25.00
CA GLN A 181 21.92 -31.23 25.27
C GLN A 181 20.64 -30.83 26.01
N LEU A 182 19.53 -31.47 25.69
CA LEU A 182 18.26 -31.30 26.38
C LEU A 182 18.09 -32.42 27.42
N LYS A 183 17.38 -32.15 28.52
CA LYS A 183 17.05 -33.21 29.47
C LYS A 183 16.27 -34.36 28.79
N PRO A 184 16.52 -35.61 29.18
CA PRO A 184 15.92 -36.77 28.53
C PRO A 184 14.42 -36.89 28.86
N LEU A 185 13.74 -37.76 28.11
CA LEU A 185 12.41 -38.23 28.46
C LEU A 185 12.45 -39.10 29.75
N PRO A 186 11.35 -39.15 30.52
CA PRO A 186 11.17 -40.17 31.57
C PRO A 186 11.29 -41.59 30.98
N GLN A 187 11.85 -42.51 31.75
CA GLN A 187 12.02 -43.91 31.31
C GLN A 187 10.65 -44.58 31.06
N GLY A 188 10.53 -45.30 29.95
CA GLY A 188 9.32 -46.04 29.58
C GLY A 188 8.21 -45.19 28.93
N LEU A 189 8.42 -43.90 28.69
CA LEU A 189 7.49 -43.06 27.93
C LEU A 189 7.69 -43.27 26.42
N GLU A 190 6.68 -43.80 25.74
CA GLU A 190 6.70 -43.98 24.29
C GLU A 190 6.56 -42.63 23.55
N GLU A 191 7.42 -42.41 22.55
CA GLU A 191 7.43 -41.21 21.72
C GLU A 191 6.23 -41.11 20.77
N GLY A 192 5.60 -42.23 20.40
CA GLY A 192 4.50 -42.29 19.44
C GLY A 192 4.91 -42.03 17.98
N ALA A 193 4.16 -42.58 17.04
CA ALA A 193 4.39 -42.38 15.61
C ALA A 193 3.96 -40.97 15.15
N ILE A 194 4.70 -40.40 14.20
CA ILE A 194 4.24 -39.21 13.48
C ILE A 194 3.25 -39.69 12.41
N PRO A 195 2.02 -39.17 12.36
CA PRO A 195 1.03 -39.58 11.37
C PRO A 195 1.50 -39.26 9.94
N THR A 196 0.96 -40.01 8.99
CA THR A 196 1.02 -39.70 7.56
C THR A 196 -0.09 -38.73 7.16
N ALA A 197 -0.07 -38.22 5.93
CA ALA A 197 -1.21 -37.44 5.42
C ALA A 197 -2.49 -38.30 5.32
N GLU A 198 -2.34 -39.57 4.91
CA GLU A 198 -3.44 -40.54 4.83
C GLU A 198 -4.09 -40.80 6.19
N ASP A 199 -3.26 -40.92 7.25
CA ASP A 199 -3.73 -41.07 8.63
C ASP A 199 -4.65 -39.90 9.05
N LEU A 200 -4.48 -38.72 8.46
CA LEU A 200 -5.23 -37.49 8.73
C LEU A 200 -6.27 -37.18 7.65
N GLU A 201 -6.60 -38.16 6.80
CA GLU A 201 -7.61 -38.03 5.73
C GLU A 201 -7.29 -36.90 4.74
N GLN A 202 -6.00 -36.71 4.44
CA GLN A 202 -5.51 -35.70 3.50
C GLN A 202 -4.65 -36.34 2.40
N THR A 203 -4.56 -35.65 1.26
CA THR A 203 -3.72 -36.07 0.14
C THR A 203 -2.38 -35.35 0.18
N GLU A 204 -1.32 -36.05 -0.24
CA GLU A 204 -0.02 -35.39 -0.44
C GLU A 204 -0.08 -34.52 -1.70
N PRO A 205 0.30 -33.23 -1.62
CA PRO A 205 0.27 -32.35 -2.78
C PRO A 205 1.41 -32.68 -3.75
N VAL A 206 1.09 -32.69 -5.04
CA VAL A 206 2.09 -32.84 -6.11
C VAL A 206 2.97 -31.59 -6.15
N ALA A 207 4.29 -31.77 -6.19
CA ALA A 207 5.22 -30.66 -6.31
C ALA A 207 5.13 -30.03 -7.71
N ASP A 208 4.92 -28.72 -7.77
CA ASP A 208 4.93 -27.96 -9.01
C ASP A 208 6.30 -27.25 -9.19
N PRO A 209 7.05 -27.53 -10.27
CA PRO A 209 8.38 -26.95 -10.48
C PRO A 209 8.36 -25.42 -10.70
N ARG A 210 7.19 -24.83 -10.96
CA ARG A 210 7.02 -23.38 -11.12
C ARG A 210 6.92 -22.65 -9.78
N SER A 211 6.80 -23.39 -8.67
CA SER A 211 6.62 -22.83 -7.33
C SER A 211 7.75 -21.86 -6.96
N ALA A 212 7.38 -20.67 -6.52
CA ALA A 212 8.30 -19.73 -5.87
C ALA A 212 8.68 -20.14 -4.44
N PHE A 213 8.10 -21.23 -3.92
CA PHE A 213 8.36 -21.80 -2.60
C PHE A 213 8.60 -23.31 -2.68
N PRO A 214 9.75 -23.77 -3.22
CA PRO A 214 10.07 -25.20 -3.31
C PRO A 214 10.67 -25.76 -2.02
N CYS A 215 10.32 -25.18 -0.86
CA CYS A 215 10.98 -25.45 0.41
C CYS A 215 10.20 -26.41 1.30
N SER A 216 10.93 -27.19 2.11
CA SER A 216 10.36 -28.12 3.11
C SER A 216 10.25 -27.50 4.50
N GLY A 217 9.40 -28.08 5.33
CA GLY A 217 9.22 -27.71 6.74
C GLY A 217 10.44 -28.02 7.62
N GLY A 218 10.46 -27.39 8.81
CA GLY A 218 11.48 -27.63 9.84
C GLY A 218 12.38 -26.44 10.16
N GLU A 219 12.91 -26.44 11.38
CA GLU A 219 13.90 -25.49 11.88
C GLU A 219 15.18 -25.53 11.04
N SER A 220 15.66 -26.73 10.70
CA SER A 220 16.88 -26.87 9.89
C SER A 220 16.74 -26.21 8.52
N GLN A 221 15.58 -26.39 7.87
CA GLN A 221 15.28 -25.79 6.57
C GLN A 221 15.10 -24.28 6.67
N ALA A 222 14.50 -23.79 7.77
CA ALA A 222 14.35 -22.35 8.01
C ALA A 222 15.72 -21.66 8.15
N LEU A 223 16.64 -22.26 8.92
CA LEU A 223 17.98 -21.73 9.11
C LEU A 223 18.81 -21.82 7.82
N ALA A 224 18.68 -22.90 7.04
CA ALA A 224 19.29 -23.02 5.73
C ALA A 224 18.77 -21.97 4.74
N ARG A 225 17.46 -21.69 4.72
CA ARG A 225 16.88 -20.64 3.87
C ARG A 225 17.34 -19.25 4.30
N LEU A 226 17.45 -18.98 5.60
CA LEU A 226 18.04 -17.73 6.08
C LEU A 226 19.48 -17.60 5.62
N LYS A 227 20.28 -18.66 5.76
CA LYS A 227 21.65 -18.68 5.29
C LYS A 227 21.76 -18.38 3.80
N HIS A 228 20.95 -19.06 2.99
CA HIS A 228 20.88 -18.83 1.55
C HIS A 228 20.58 -17.37 1.23
N TYR A 229 19.48 -16.84 1.78
CA TYR A 229 18.97 -15.53 1.40
C TYR A 229 19.81 -14.36 1.92
N PHE A 230 20.37 -14.48 3.12
CA PHE A 230 21.17 -13.40 3.71
C PHE A 230 22.62 -13.52 3.29
N TRP A 231 23.20 -14.71 3.43
CA TRP A 231 24.65 -14.87 3.40
C TRP A 231 25.16 -15.42 2.08
N ASP A 232 24.50 -16.42 1.49
CA ASP A 232 25.02 -17.06 0.27
C ASP A 232 24.72 -16.24 -1.00
N THR A 233 23.54 -15.63 -1.10
CA THR A 233 23.13 -14.85 -2.29
C THR A 233 23.18 -13.35 -2.11
N ASP A 234 23.33 -12.86 -0.88
CA ASP A 234 23.29 -11.43 -0.55
C ASP A 234 21.95 -10.74 -0.89
N ALA A 235 20.89 -11.51 -1.16
CA ALA A 235 19.63 -10.99 -1.69
C ALA A 235 18.92 -10.02 -0.73
N VAL A 236 19.16 -10.14 0.59
CA VAL A 236 18.60 -9.24 1.60
C VAL A 236 18.97 -7.76 1.38
N ALA A 237 20.13 -7.46 0.77
CA ALA A 237 20.53 -6.10 0.44
C ALA A 237 19.61 -5.41 -0.59
N THR A 238 18.82 -6.18 -1.34
CA THR A 238 17.92 -5.69 -2.41
C THR A 238 16.45 -6.03 -2.15
N TYR A 239 16.12 -6.36 -0.90
CA TYR A 239 14.80 -6.83 -0.51
C TYR A 239 13.68 -5.81 -0.82
N LYS A 240 13.88 -4.50 -0.57
CA LYS A 240 12.86 -3.47 -0.83
C LYS A 240 12.53 -3.34 -2.31
N GLU A 241 13.54 -3.48 -3.16
CA GLU A 241 13.41 -3.39 -4.62
C GLU A 241 12.72 -4.65 -5.18
N THR A 242 13.03 -5.82 -4.62
CA THR A 242 12.60 -7.11 -5.16
C THR A 242 11.30 -7.65 -4.56
N ARG A 243 10.89 -7.24 -3.35
CA ARG A 243 9.73 -7.80 -2.60
C ARG A 243 8.38 -7.83 -3.32
N ASN A 244 8.21 -7.02 -4.37
CA ASN A 244 7.00 -7.02 -5.19
C ASN A 244 7.07 -7.96 -6.41
N GLY A 245 8.15 -8.72 -6.56
CA GLY A 245 8.30 -9.75 -7.59
C GLY A 245 7.28 -10.87 -7.43
N LEU A 246 7.06 -11.59 -8.53
CA LEU A 246 6.03 -12.63 -8.64
C LEU A 246 6.62 -14.01 -8.97
N THR A 247 7.79 -14.07 -9.60
CA THR A 247 8.46 -15.30 -10.02
C THR A 247 9.83 -15.47 -9.36
N GLY A 248 10.20 -16.72 -9.11
CA GLY A 248 11.49 -17.07 -8.53
C GLY A 248 11.51 -17.07 -7.00
N VAL A 249 12.52 -17.72 -6.43
CA VAL A 249 12.61 -17.93 -4.98
C VAL A 249 13.11 -16.70 -4.24
N ASP A 250 13.94 -15.86 -4.87
CA ASP A 250 14.72 -14.83 -4.18
C ASP A 250 14.17 -13.39 -4.31
N TYR A 251 12.99 -13.19 -4.89
CA TYR A 251 12.35 -11.88 -4.83
C TYR A 251 11.93 -11.47 -3.41
N SER A 252 11.90 -12.42 -2.46
CA SER A 252 11.63 -12.16 -1.05
C SER A 252 12.24 -13.26 -0.17
N THR A 253 12.28 -13.05 1.14
CA THR A 253 12.88 -13.99 2.11
C THR A 253 12.26 -15.38 2.06
N LYS A 254 10.95 -15.46 1.77
CA LYS A 254 10.12 -16.67 1.89
C LYS A 254 10.01 -17.22 3.31
N PHE A 255 10.30 -16.45 4.36
CA PHE A 255 10.28 -16.96 5.75
C PHE A 255 8.88 -17.24 6.33
N SER A 256 7.80 -16.87 5.65
CA SER A 256 6.44 -16.85 6.21
C SER A 256 5.98 -18.21 6.74
N SER A 257 6.20 -19.31 6.01
CA SER A 257 5.77 -20.66 6.44
C SER A 257 6.45 -21.10 7.73
N TRP A 258 7.77 -20.87 7.85
CA TRP A 258 8.52 -21.18 9.06
C TRP A 258 8.20 -20.23 10.22
N LEU A 259 7.86 -18.97 9.95
CA LEU A 259 7.40 -18.02 10.98
C LEU A 259 6.00 -18.38 11.52
N ALA A 260 5.11 -18.88 10.66
CA ALA A 260 3.77 -19.31 11.03
C ALA A 260 3.79 -20.56 11.93
N MET A 261 4.63 -21.54 11.59
CA MET A 261 4.83 -22.76 12.39
C MET A 261 5.81 -22.58 13.56
N GLY A 262 6.45 -21.40 13.65
CA GLY A 262 7.46 -21.09 14.65
C GLY A 262 8.75 -21.90 14.55
N CYS A 263 9.06 -22.44 13.37
CA CYS A 263 10.36 -23.06 13.04
C CYS A 263 11.51 -22.05 13.02
N ILE A 264 11.22 -20.76 12.86
CA ILE A 264 12.21 -19.67 13.00
C ILE A 264 11.68 -18.56 13.90
N SER A 265 12.54 -18.07 14.79
CA SER A 265 12.21 -16.94 15.65
C SER A 265 12.31 -15.61 14.89
N PRO A 266 11.33 -14.70 15.02
CA PRO A 266 11.46 -13.34 14.50
C PRO A 266 12.62 -12.57 15.14
N ARG A 267 12.94 -12.84 16.43
CA ARG A 267 14.12 -12.26 17.08
C ARG A 267 15.41 -12.79 16.47
N TYR A 268 15.46 -14.06 16.10
CA TYR A 268 16.63 -14.64 15.43
C TYR A 268 16.89 -13.96 14.09
N ILE A 269 15.84 -13.76 13.28
CA ILE A 269 15.93 -13.02 12.01
C ILE A 269 16.45 -11.60 12.25
N TYR A 270 15.91 -10.89 13.25
CA TYR A 270 16.38 -9.54 13.60
C TYR A 270 17.87 -9.51 13.95
N HIS A 271 18.34 -10.41 14.82
CA HIS A 271 19.75 -10.47 15.20
C HIS A 271 20.65 -10.87 14.02
N GLN A 272 20.15 -11.67 13.09
CA GLN A 272 20.85 -11.98 11.83
C GLN A 272 20.90 -10.78 10.88
N ILE A 273 19.87 -9.94 10.79
CA ILE A 273 19.94 -8.66 10.08
C ILE A 273 20.99 -7.76 10.73
N GLN A 274 20.97 -7.60 12.06
CA GLN A 274 21.96 -6.78 12.76
C GLN A 274 23.39 -7.27 12.54
N GLN A 275 23.59 -8.59 12.46
CA GLN A 275 24.89 -9.17 12.11
C GLN A 275 25.28 -8.87 10.67
N TYR A 276 24.36 -9.10 9.73
CA TYR A 276 24.55 -8.81 8.31
C TYR A 276 24.89 -7.34 8.07
N GLU A 277 24.20 -6.41 8.73
CA GLU A 277 24.43 -4.97 8.62
C GLU A 277 25.83 -4.54 9.12
N ARG A 278 26.36 -5.21 10.15
CA ARG A 278 27.73 -4.98 10.64
C ARG A 278 28.81 -5.54 9.70
N GLU A 279 28.53 -6.69 9.08
CA GLU A 279 29.53 -7.43 8.29
C GLU A 279 29.50 -7.06 6.80
N ARG A 280 28.37 -6.55 6.30
CA ARG A 280 28.14 -6.25 4.88
C ARG A 280 27.57 -4.86 4.71
N THR A 281 26.25 -4.71 4.65
CA THR A 281 25.61 -3.43 4.32
C THR A 281 24.35 -3.20 5.13
N ALA A 282 24.16 -1.95 5.56
CA ALA A 282 22.95 -1.46 6.20
C ALA A 282 22.26 -0.48 5.26
N ASN A 283 21.03 -0.77 4.86
CA ASN A 283 20.29 0.06 3.91
C ASN A 283 18.77 -0.04 4.13
N GLN A 284 17.99 0.58 3.24
CA GLN A 284 16.54 0.54 3.36
C GLN A 284 15.96 -0.88 3.21
N SER A 285 16.64 -1.79 2.50
CA SER A 285 16.21 -3.17 2.26
C SER A 285 16.40 -4.06 3.47
N THR A 286 17.54 -3.97 4.16
CA THR A 286 17.76 -4.68 5.43
C THR A 286 16.76 -4.26 6.49
N TYR A 287 16.50 -2.95 6.60
CA TYR A 287 15.43 -2.40 7.45
C TYR A 287 14.04 -2.89 7.03
N TRP A 288 13.75 -2.97 5.72
CA TRP A 288 12.42 -3.34 5.25
C TRP A 288 12.01 -4.77 5.65
N VAL A 289 12.97 -5.68 5.86
CA VAL A 289 12.67 -7.00 6.44
C VAL A 289 12.11 -6.86 7.86
N ILE A 290 12.72 -6.00 8.69
CA ILE A 290 12.24 -5.70 10.05
C ILE A 290 10.87 -5.01 9.99
N PHE A 291 10.67 -4.10 9.04
CA PHE A 291 9.39 -3.43 8.81
C PHE A 291 8.24 -4.42 8.55
N GLU A 292 8.48 -5.48 7.75
CA GLU A 292 7.46 -6.52 7.53
C GLU A 292 7.27 -7.44 8.74
N LEU A 293 8.32 -7.73 9.51
CA LEU A 293 8.17 -8.43 10.80
C LEU A 293 7.30 -7.63 11.78
N LEU A 294 7.42 -6.31 11.77
CA LEU A 294 6.57 -5.42 12.55
C LEU A 294 5.11 -5.44 12.12
N TRP A 295 4.80 -5.66 10.83
CA TRP A 295 3.42 -5.89 10.38
C TRP A 295 2.84 -7.18 10.98
N ARG A 296 3.63 -8.25 11.02
CA ARG A 296 3.24 -9.52 11.66
C ARG A 296 2.96 -9.33 13.16
N ASP A 297 3.85 -8.65 13.87
CA ASP A 297 3.66 -8.30 15.28
C ASP A 297 2.39 -7.45 15.47
N TYR A 298 2.22 -6.42 14.65
CA TYR A 298 1.05 -5.54 14.71
C TYR A 298 -0.25 -6.33 14.59
N PHE A 299 -0.36 -7.23 13.61
CA PHE A 299 -1.55 -8.06 13.46
C PHE A 299 -1.77 -9.02 14.64
N LYS A 300 -0.71 -9.57 15.24
CA LYS A 300 -0.81 -10.38 16.47
C LYS A 300 -1.40 -9.55 17.61
N PHE A 301 -0.91 -8.33 17.82
CA PHE A 301 -1.41 -7.43 18.86
C PHE A 301 -2.82 -6.89 18.57
N VAL A 302 -3.19 -6.69 17.30
CA VAL A 302 -4.58 -6.43 16.89
C VAL A 302 -5.47 -7.60 17.30
N GLY A 303 -5.01 -8.84 17.10
CA GLY A 303 -5.70 -10.04 17.60
C GLY A 303 -5.94 -10.00 19.11
N VAL A 304 -4.92 -9.63 19.89
CA VAL A 304 -5.04 -9.43 21.35
C VAL A 304 -6.09 -8.35 21.70
N LYS A 305 -6.05 -7.20 21.02
CA LYS A 305 -6.94 -6.06 21.32
C LYS A 305 -8.39 -6.31 20.95
N TYR A 306 -8.62 -6.92 19.78
CA TYR A 306 -9.95 -7.02 19.19
C TYR A 306 -10.63 -8.36 19.40
N GLY A 307 -9.88 -9.42 19.71
CA GLY A 307 -10.39 -10.77 19.89
C GLY A 307 -11.26 -11.19 18.72
N ASN A 308 -12.47 -11.70 19.01
CA ASN A 308 -13.36 -12.25 17.99
C ASN A 308 -13.88 -11.25 16.96
N ARG A 309 -13.72 -9.94 17.17
CA ARG A 309 -14.03 -8.94 16.13
C ARG A 309 -13.19 -9.14 14.87
N LEU A 310 -12.04 -9.81 15.00
CA LEU A 310 -11.19 -10.21 13.86
C LEU A 310 -11.91 -11.14 12.87
N PHE A 311 -12.94 -11.88 13.31
CA PHE A 311 -13.63 -12.89 12.50
C PHE A 311 -15.07 -12.47 12.11
N GLN A 312 -15.52 -11.31 12.57
CA GLN A 312 -16.90 -10.85 12.39
C GLN A 312 -17.07 -10.16 11.04
N ILE A 313 -18.23 -10.36 10.41
CA ILE A 313 -18.55 -9.81 9.07
C ILE A 313 -18.36 -8.28 8.97
N LYS A 314 -18.60 -7.55 10.07
CA LYS A 314 -18.46 -6.10 10.17
C LYS A 314 -17.04 -5.61 10.49
N GLY A 315 -16.12 -6.53 10.76
CA GLY A 315 -14.72 -6.25 11.03
C GLY A 315 -14.45 -5.44 12.30
N LEU A 316 -13.27 -4.83 12.36
CA LEU A 316 -12.80 -4.08 13.53
C LEU A 316 -13.54 -2.76 13.73
N GLN A 317 -13.98 -2.16 12.61
CA GLN A 317 -14.69 -0.88 12.57
C GLN A 317 -16.21 -1.00 12.78
N ASP A 318 -16.74 -2.21 13.00
CA ASP A 318 -18.18 -2.49 13.08
C ASP A 318 -19.00 -1.92 11.89
N LYS A 319 -18.39 -1.91 10.71
CA LYS A 319 -18.94 -1.30 9.50
C LYS A 319 -19.89 -2.25 8.78
N SER A 320 -21.12 -1.79 8.52
CA SER A 320 -22.09 -2.56 7.73
C SER A 320 -21.80 -2.42 6.23
N VAL A 321 -21.51 -3.53 5.58
CA VAL A 321 -21.29 -3.63 4.13
C VAL A 321 -22.21 -4.72 3.58
N PRO A 322 -22.96 -4.47 2.48
CA PRO A 322 -23.88 -5.43 1.91
C PRO A 322 -23.13 -6.50 1.08
N TRP A 323 -22.38 -7.36 1.78
CA TRP A 323 -21.61 -8.44 1.16
C TRP A 323 -22.50 -9.46 0.45
N LYS A 324 -22.10 -9.85 -0.75
CA LYS A 324 -22.74 -10.94 -1.51
C LYS A 324 -22.20 -12.30 -1.06
N LYS A 325 -23.01 -13.34 -1.22
CA LYS A 325 -22.63 -14.75 -1.01
C LYS A 325 -22.89 -15.56 -2.28
N ASP A 326 -22.42 -15.04 -3.40
CA ASP A 326 -22.56 -15.67 -4.70
C ASP A 326 -21.48 -16.75 -4.88
N MET A 327 -21.90 -18.01 -4.79
CA MET A 327 -20.99 -19.16 -4.90
C MET A 327 -20.45 -19.35 -6.32
N THR A 328 -21.15 -18.88 -7.35
CA THR A 328 -20.68 -18.95 -8.74
C THR A 328 -19.49 -18.02 -8.92
N LEU A 329 -19.62 -16.76 -8.47
CA LEU A 329 -18.51 -15.80 -8.49
C LEU A 329 -17.35 -16.24 -7.61
N PHE A 330 -17.64 -16.80 -6.42
CA PHE A 330 -16.61 -17.32 -5.54
C PHE A 330 -15.86 -18.50 -6.15
N ASN A 331 -16.54 -19.46 -6.76
CA ASN A 331 -15.89 -20.60 -7.42
C ASN A 331 -15.01 -20.14 -8.59
N ALA A 332 -15.48 -19.20 -9.42
CA ALA A 332 -14.67 -18.63 -10.50
C ALA A 332 -13.40 -17.95 -9.96
N TRP A 333 -13.49 -17.22 -8.86
CA TRP A 333 -12.31 -16.64 -8.20
C TRP A 333 -11.38 -17.71 -7.61
N LYS A 334 -11.94 -18.65 -6.86
CA LYS A 334 -11.25 -19.76 -6.20
C LYS A 334 -10.46 -20.62 -7.19
N GLU A 335 -11.01 -20.86 -8.38
CA GLU A 335 -10.43 -21.71 -9.44
C GLU A 335 -9.56 -20.93 -10.45
N GLY A 336 -9.46 -19.60 -10.32
CA GLY A 336 -8.71 -18.77 -11.27
C GLY A 336 -9.32 -18.81 -12.68
N GLN A 337 -10.64 -18.61 -12.75
CA GLN A 337 -11.45 -18.54 -13.96
C GLN A 337 -12.29 -17.26 -14.01
N THR A 338 -11.76 -16.15 -13.48
CA THR A 338 -12.44 -14.86 -13.45
C THR A 338 -12.44 -14.16 -14.82
N GLY A 339 -11.58 -14.60 -15.74
CA GLY A 339 -11.35 -13.92 -17.01
C GLY A 339 -10.49 -12.66 -16.88
N VAL A 340 -9.90 -12.44 -15.68
CA VAL A 340 -8.91 -11.38 -15.41
C VAL A 340 -7.56 -12.06 -15.17
N PRO A 341 -6.65 -12.10 -16.17
CA PRO A 341 -5.48 -12.98 -16.16
C PRO A 341 -4.55 -12.82 -14.98
N PHE A 342 -4.35 -11.59 -14.50
CA PHE A 342 -3.51 -11.35 -13.32
C PHE A 342 -4.10 -11.94 -12.04
N VAL A 343 -5.43 -11.94 -11.89
CA VAL A 343 -6.12 -12.58 -10.75
C VAL A 343 -6.04 -14.10 -10.90
N ASP A 344 -6.35 -14.61 -12.09
CA ASP A 344 -6.37 -16.04 -12.39
C ASP A 344 -5.01 -16.69 -12.19
N ALA A 345 -3.94 -16.06 -12.67
CA ALA A 345 -2.57 -16.51 -12.47
C ALA A 345 -2.22 -16.69 -10.99
N ASN A 346 -2.57 -15.70 -10.16
CA ASN A 346 -2.33 -15.76 -8.72
C ASN A 346 -3.17 -16.86 -8.05
N MET A 347 -4.46 -16.96 -8.37
CA MET A 347 -5.31 -17.98 -7.77
C MET A 347 -4.89 -19.40 -8.16
N ARG A 348 -4.38 -19.59 -9.39
CA ARG A 348 -3.79 -20.85 -9.84
C ARG A 348 -2.44 -21.15 -9.19
N GLU A 349 -1.58 -20.15 -8.97
CA GLU A 349 -0.35 -20.32 -8.17
C GLU A 349 -0.69 -20.84 -6.77
N LEU A 350 -1.67 -20.21 -6.09
CA LEU A 350 -2.11 -20.63 -4.76
C LEU A 350 -2.66 -22.07 -4.77
N ALA A 351 -3.52 -22.40 -5.73
CA ALA A 351 -4.13 -23.72 -5.82
C ALA A 351 -3.08 -24.83 -6.06
N MET A 352 -2.05 -24.55 -6.85
CA MET A 352 -1.03 -25.54 -7.24
C MET A 352 0.14 -25.62 -6.26
N THR A 353 0.41 -24.59 -5.46
CA THR A 353 1.63 -24.50 -4.64
C THR A 353 1.39 -24.25 -3.16
N GLY A 354 0.18 -23.82 -2.79
CA GLY A 354 -0.13 -23.33 -1.45
C GLY A 354 0.53 -22.00 -1.11
N PHE A 355 1.22 -21.35 -2.05
CA PHE A 355 1.90 -20.09 -1.84
C PHE A 355 1.41 -19.04 -2.85
N MET A 356 1.50 -17.77 -2.46
CA MET A 356 1.23 -16.63 -3.34
C MET A 356 2.05 -15.44 -2.87
N SER A 357 2.61 -14.67 -3.80
CA SER A 357 3.33 -13.42 -3.49
C SER A 357 2.45 -12.43 -2.72
N ASN A 358 3.03 -11.58 -1.85
CA ASN A 358 2.26 -10.56 -1.14
C ASN A 358 1.50 -9.62 -2.11
N ARG A 359 2.12 -9.25 -3.24
CA ARG A 359 1.48 -8.45 -4.29
C ARG A 359 0.27 -9.16 -4.87
N GLY A 360 0.38 -10.47 -5.11
CA GLY A 360 -0.72 -11.34 -5.49
C GLY A 360 -1.87 -11.32 -4.50
N ARG A 361 -1.59 -11.59 -3.22
CA ARG A 361 -2.59 -11.66 -2.15
C ARG A 361 -3.41 -10.37 -2.05
N GLN A 362 -2.73 -9.22 -2.11
CA GLN A 362 -3.39 -7.90 -2.09
C GLN A 362 -4.36 -7.72 -3.27
N ASN A 363 -3.96 -8.15 -4.48
CA ASN A 363 -4.78 -8.01 -5.67
C ASN A 363 -5.99 -8.93 -5.64
N VAL A 364 -5.81 -10.22 -5.35
CA VAL A 364 -6.93 -11.18 -5.34
C VAL A 364 -7.91 -10.90 -4.19
N ALA A 365 -7.44 -10.43 -3.03
CA ALA A 365 -8.31 -10.02 -1.93
C ALA A 365 -9.09 -8.73 -2.25
N SER A 366 -8.43 -7.75 -2.88
CA SER A 366 -9.12 -6.55 -3.38
C SER A 366 -10.13 -6.90 -4.45
N PHE A 367 -9.82 -7.82 -5.37
CA PHE A 367 -10.74 -8.23 -6.41
C PHE A 367 -12.00 -8.88 -5.82
N LEU A 368 -11.84 -9.85 -4.91
CA LEU A 368 -12.97 -10.51 -4.25
C LEU A 368 -13.87 -9.51 -3.50
N THR A 369 -13.25 -8.60 -2.74
CA THR A 369 -14.01 -7.70 -1.84
C THR A 369 -14.51 -6.42 -2.53
N LYS A 370 -13.80 -5.90 -3.54
CA LYS A 370 -14.09 -4.59 -4.16
C LYS A 370 -14.64 -4.67 -5.57
N ASP A 371 -14.24 -5.68 -6.35
CA ASP A 371 -14.76 -5.89 -7.71
C ASP A 371 -15.97 -6.82 -7.71
N LEU A 372 -15.91 -7.95 -6.99
CA LEU A 372 -17.03 -8.88 -6.88
C LEU A 372 -18.02 -8.50 -5.76
N GLY A 373 -17.52 -7.86 -4.69
CA GLY A 373 -18.34 -7.47 -3.53
C GLY A 373 -18.77 -8.67 -2.67
N LEU A 374 -17.98 -9.75 -2.68
CA LEU A 374 -18.25 -10.97 -1.93
C LEU A 374 -17.83 -10.82 -0.46
N ASP A 375 -18.49 -11.57 0.43
CA ASP A 375 -18.11 -11.68 1.83
C ASP A 375 -16.64 -12.06 1.98
N TRP A 376 -15.87 -11.15 2.56
CA TRP A 376 -14.42 -11.27 2.69
C TRP A 376 -13.99 -12.55 3.44
N ARG A 377 -14.86 -13.09 4.31
CA ARG A 377 -14.59 -14.31 5.07
C ARG A 377 -14.50 -15.55 4.17
N MET A 378 -15.18 -15.54 3.02
CA MET A 378 -15.05 -16.62 2.02
C MET A 378 -13.61 -16.71 1.50
N GLY A 379 -13.01 -15.56 1.21
CA GLY A 379 -11.61 -15.47 0.79
C GLY A 379 -10.64 -15.78 1.95
N ALA A 380 -10.93 -15.29 3.15
CA ALA A 380 -10.10 -15.55 4.33
C ALA A 380 -10.04 -17.04 4.70
N GLU A 381 -11.18 -17.74 4.68
CA GLU A 381 -11.26 -19.18 4.94
C GLU A 381 -10.64 -20.02 3.81
N TRP A 382 -10.73 -19.58 2.55
CA TRP A 382 -10.02 -20.23 1.44
C TRP A 382 -8.50 -20.11 1.58
N PHE A 383 -8.02 -18.94 1.99
CA PHE A 383 -6.61 -18.72 2.31
C PHE A 383 -6.18 -19.52 3.55
N GLU A 384 -7.05 -19.63 4.55
CA GLU A 384 -6.82 -20.52 5.71
C GLU A 384 -6.69 -21.98 5.30
N TYR A 385 -7.48 -22.44 4.34
CA TYR A 385 -7.33 -23.80 3.82
C TYR A 385 -5.99 -23.99 3.08
N LEU A 386 -5.74 -23.18 2.04
CA LEU A 386 -4.68 -23.47 1.08
C LEU A 386 -3.28 -22.96 1.45
N LEU A 387 -3.17 -21.86 2.20
CA LEU A 387 -1.87 -21.26 2.45
C LEU A 387 -0.99 -22.20 3.27
N ILE A 388 0.19 -22.51 2.72
CA ILE A 388 1.28 -23.18 3.44
C ILE A 388 1.77 -22.35 4.63
N ASP A 389 1.63 -21.02 4.54
CA ASP A 389 2.05 -20.04 5.55
C ASP A 389 0.89 -19.36 6.27
N HIS A 390 -0.25 -20.05 6.39
CA HIS A 390 -1.38 -19.53 7.15
C HIS A 390 -0.97 -19.18 8.59
N ASP A 391 -1.02 -17.89 8.91
CA ASP A 391 -0.99 -17.33 10.26
C ASP A 391 -2.32 -16.62 10.49
N VAL A 392 -3.07 -17.04 11.51
CA VAL A 392 -4.46 -16.57 11.76
C VAL A 392 -4.55 -15.04 11.87
N CYS A 393 -3.62 -14.41 12.59
CA CYS A 393 -3.65 -12.96 12.81
C CYS A 393 -3.31 -12.21 11.54
N SER A 394 -2.26 -12.63 10.83
CA SER A 394 -1.78 -12.01 9.61
C SER A 394 -2.78 -12.21 8.46
N ASN A 395 -3.37 -13.39 8.32
CA ASN A 395 -4.37 -13.68 7.30
C ASN A 395 -5.62 -12.82 7.51
N TYR A 396 -6.32 -13.00 8.63
CA TYR A 396 -7.58 -12.29 8.87
C TYR A 396 -7.37 -10.77 9.02
N GLY A 397 -6.24 -10.34 9.61
CA GLY A 397 -5.86 -8.93 9.66
C GLY A 397 -5.71 -8.30 8.27
N ASN A 398 -4.99 -8.95 7.35
CA ASN A 398 -4.84 -8.45 5.98
C ASN A 398 -6.15 -8.48 5.17
N TRP A 399 -7.00 -9.48 5.40
CA TRP A 399 -8.31 -9.56 4.76
C TRP A 399 -9.23 -8.42 5.21
N LEU A 400 -9.25 -8.08 6.50
CA LEU A 400 -9.99 -6.94 7.03
C LEU A 400 -9.48 -5.61 6.46
N TYR A 401 -8.15 -5.44 6.36
CA TYR A 401 -7.53 -4.29 5.71
C TYR A 401 -7.97 -4.18 4.24
N SER A 402 -7.88 -5.27 3.47
CA SER A 402 -8.27 -5.30 2.06
C SER A 402 -9.76 -5.04 1.87
N ALA A 403 -10.60 -5.57 2.76
CA ALA A 403 -12.04 -5.36 2.77
C ALA A 403 -12.45 -3.92 3.17
N GLY A 404 -11.53 -3.12 3.73
CA GLY A 404 -11.81 -1.74 4.18
C GLY A 404 -12.71 -1.65 5.41
N ILE A 405 -12.63 -2.68 6.28
CA ILE A 405 -13.33 -2.78 7.57
C ILE A 405 -12.37 -3.11 8.72
N GLY A 406 -11.06 -3.04 8.44
CA GLY A 406 -9.97 -3.20 9.39
C GLY A 406 -9.42 -1.87 9.87
N ASN A 407 -8.16 -1.89 10.30
CA ASN A 407 -7.49 -0.75 10.93
C ASN A 407 -6.80 0.20 9.90
N ASP A 408 -7.28 0.25 8.67
CA ASP A 408 -6.78 1.17 7.64
C ASP A 408 -7.41 2.56 7.84
N PRO A 409 -6.62 3.63 8.04
CA PRO A 409 -7.15 4.99 8.11
C PRO A 409 -7.70 5.48 6.75
N ARG A 410 -7.41 4.79 5.65
CA ARG A 410 -7.85 5.17 4.30
C ARG A 410 -9.14 4.43 3.93
N GLU A 411 -10.18 5.19 3.62
CA GLU A 411 -11.41 4.61 3.11
C GLU A 411 -11.30 4.20 1.63
N ASN A 412 -11.99 3.11 1.26
CA ASN A 412 -12.23 2.72 -0.13
C ASN A 412 -10.99 2.49 -1.01
N ARG A 413 -9.87 2.05 -0.41
CA ARG A 413 -8.72 1.59 -1.19
C ARG A 413 -9.11 0.37 -2.04
N LYS A 414 -8.95 0.50 -3.35
CA LYS A 414 -9.19 -0.55 -4.33
C LYS A 414 -8.01 -0.65 -5.29
N PHE A 415 -7.54 -1.86 -5.55
CA PHE A 415 -6.52 -2.11 -6.57
C PHE A 415 -7.16 -2.18 -7.95
N ASN A 416 -6.51 -1.59 -8.95
CA ASN A 416 -6.91 -1.72 -10.35
C ASN A 416 -6.13 -2.89 -10.98
N MET A 417 -6.81 -3.99 -11.26
CA MET A 417 -6.17 -5.24 -11.70
C MET A 417 -5.33 -5.06 -12.96
N ILE A 418 -5.76 -4.23 -13.91
CA ILE A 418 -5.03 -3.99 -15.15
C ILE A 418 -3.77 -3.18 -14.89
N LYS A 419 -3.88 -2.10 -14.11
CA LYS A 419 -2.71 -1.31 -13.72
C LYS A 419 -1.70 -2.17 -12.96
N GLN A 420 -2.16 -3.01 -12.05
CA GLN A 420 -1.29 -3.87 -11.24
C GLN A 420 -0.60 -4.94 -12.10
N GLY A 421 -1.32 -5.57 -13.03
CA GLY A 421 -0.72 -6.46 -14.02
C GLY A 421 0.38 -5.75 -14.83
N LEU A 422 0.11 -4.54 -15.34
CA LEU A 422 1.09 -3.76 -16.10
C LEU A 422 2.27 -3.26 -15.25
N ASP A 423 2.05 -2.87 -14.00
CA ASP A 423 3.10 -2.36 -13.11
C ASP A 423 4.07 -3.48 -12.67
N TYR A 424 3.57 -4.69 -12.38
CA TYR A 424 4.33 -5.76 -11.73
C TYR A 424 4.61 -6.97 -12.62
N ASP A 425 3.92 -7.07 -13.75
CA ASP A 425 4.09 -8.11 -14.77
C ASP A 425 3.97 -7.47 -16.17
N ASN A 426 4.69 -6.36 -16.40
CA ASN A 426 4.55 -5.55 -17.62
C ASN A 426 4.63 -6.37 -18.92
N ASN A 427 5.51 -7.37 -18.96
CA ASN A 427 5.65 -8.25 -20.13
C ASN A 427 4.61 -9.38 -20.15
N GLY A 428 3.98 -9.71 -19.02
CA GLY A 428 3.00 -10.80 -18.93
C GLY A 428 3.60 -12.18 -18.64
N ASP A 429 4.85 -12.23 -18.18
CA ASP A 429 5.59 -13.49 -17.99
C ASP A 429 5.01 -14.31 -16.84
N TYR A 430 4.60 -13.67 -15.76
CA TYR A 430 3.96 -14.35 -14.64
C TYR A 430 2.57 -14.89 -15.03
N VAL A 431 1.77 -14.12 -15.76
CA VAL A 431 0.48 -14.58 -16.27
C VAL A 431 0.65 -15.81 -17.17
N ARG A 432 1.57 -15.76 -18.14
CA ARG A 432 1.81 -16.89 -19.06
C ARG A 432 2.38 -18.14 -18.38
N LEU A 433 3.04 -17.99 -17.24
CA LEU A 433 3.53 -19.11 -16.43
C LEU A 433 2.39 -19.92 -15.79
N TRP A 434 1.36 -19.22 -15.30
CA TRP A 434 0.25 -19.82 -14.53
C TRP A 434 -1.06 -19.99 -15.33
N VAL A 435 -1.18 -19.29 -16.45
CA VAL A 435 -2.30 -19.36 -17.39
C VAL A 435 -1.75 -19.74 -18.77
N PRO A 436 -1.31 -21.01 -18.95
CA PRO A 436 -0.59 -21.46 -20.14
C PRO A 436 -1.42 -21.31 -21.42
N GLU A 437 -2.75 -21.35 -21.33
CA GLU A 437 -3.64 -21.09 -22.47
C GLU A 437 -3.48 -19.66 -23.05
N LEU A 438 -2.92 -18.70 -22.30
CA LEU A 438 -2.65 -17.34 -22.77
C LEU A 438 -1.21 -17.14 -23.27
N GLN A 439 -0.40 -18.20 -23.41
CA GLN A 439 1.01 -18.11 -23.83
C GLN A 439 1.21 -17.44 -25.19
N GLY A 440 0.25 -17.58 -26.12
CA GLY A 440 0.30 -16.98 -27.45
C GLY A 440 0.14 -15.45 -27.46
N ILE A 441 -0.29 -14.83 -26.35
CA ILE A 441 -0.47 -13.38 -26.25
C ILE A 441 0.82 -12.74 -25.72
N GLY A 442 1.50 -12.01 -26.61
CA GLY A 442 2.76 -11.32 -26.31
C GLY A 442 2.58 -10.03 -25.52
N GLY A 443 3.56 -9.71 -24.66
CA GLY A 443 3.63 -8.45 -23.94
C GLY A 443 2.47 -8.23 -22.95
N GLY A 444 2.25 -6.96 -22.58
CA GLY A 444 1.22 -6.55 -21.64
C GLY A 444 -0.22 -6.73 -22.13
N ASP A 445 -0.42 -7.05 -23.42
CA ASP A 445 -1.74 -7.37 -23.98
C ASP A 445 -2.37 -8.60 -23.32
N VAL A 446 -1.56 -9.48 -22.74
CA VAL A 446 -2.03 -10.65 -21.98
C VAL A 446 -2.88 -10.28 -20.78
N HIS A 447 -2.79 -9.05 -20.26
CA HIS A 447 -3.60 -8.60 -19.12
C HIS A 447 -5.03 -8.25 -19.49
N THR A 448 -5.33 -8.10 -20.79
CA THR A 448 -6.64 -7.66 -21.28
C THR A 448 -7.06 -8.42 -22.55
N PRO A 449 -7.12 -9.77 -22.53
CA PRO A 449 -7.39 -10.58 -23.72
C PRO A 449 -8.74 -10.26 -24.36
N TRP A 450 -9.76 -9.87 -23.56
CA TRP A 450 -11.08 -9.46 -24.04
C TRP A 450 -11.11 -8.16 -24.86
N THR A 451 -9.99 -7.44 -24.94
CA THR A 451 -9.88 -6.21 -25.74
C THR A 451 -9.19 -6.45 -27.08
N LEU A 452 -8.67 -7.66 -27.32
CA LEU A 452 -7.97 -8.02 -28.54
C LEU A 452 -8.95 -8.36 -29.66
N SER A 453 -8.52 -8.13 -30.91
CA SER A 453 -9.30 -8.51 -32.08
C SER A 453 -9.44 -10.03 -32.18
N THR A 454 -10.52 -10.51 -32.79
CA THR A 454 -10.72 -11.95 -33.06
C THR A 454 -9.55 -12.55 -33.85
N ALA A 455 -8.95 -11.79 -34.77
CA ALA A 455 -7.77 -12.23 -35.51
C ALA A 455 -6.53 -12.41 -34.62
N SER A 456 -6.30 -11.47 -33.69
CA SER A 456 -5.20 -11.55 -32.71
C SER A 456 -5.39 -12.73 -31.75
N LEU A 457 -6.61 -12.93 -31.25
CA LEU A 457 -6.97 -14.05 -30.38
C LEU A 457 -6.81 -15.40 -31.10
N SER A 458 -7.29 -15.50 -32.34
CA SER A 458 -7.15 -16.71 -33.16
C SER A 458 -5.68 -17.03 -33.46
N HIS A 459 -4.85 -16.03 -33.76
CA HIS A 459 -3.40 -16.21 -33.95
C HIS A 459 -2.69 -16.70 -32.68
N ALA A 460 -3.18 -16.29 -31.50
CA ALA A 460 -2.69 -16.75 -30.21
C ALA A 460 -3.32 -18.09 -29.77
N HIS A 461 -4.19 -18.70 -30.59
CA HIS A 461 -4.98 -19.90 -30.24
C HIS A 461 -5.87 -19.72 -29.00
N VAL A 462 -6.37 -18.50 -28.76
CA VAL A 462 -7.28 -18.16 -27.67
C VAL A 462 -8.69 -17.90 -28.22
N SER A 463 -9.67 -18.59 -27.65
CA SER A 463 -11.12 -18.35 -27.80
C SER A 463 -11.71 -18.02 -26.43
N LEU A 464 -12.35 -16.85 -26.31
CA LEU A 464 -12.96 -16.39 -25.05
C LEU A 464 -14.27 -17.12 -24.80
N GLY A 465 -14.42 -17.71 -23.61
CA GLY A 465 -15.54 -18.56 -23.24
C GLY A 465 -15.34 -20.05 -23.55
N GLU A 466 -14.30 -20.40 -24.31
CA GLU A 466 -13.95 -21.80 -24.61
C GLU A 466 -12.58 -22.18 -24.03
N THR A 467 -11.52 -21.49 -24.44
CA THR A 467 -10.14 -21.76 -23.96
C THR A 467 -9.76 -20.95 -22.72
N TYR A 468 -10.27 -19.72 -22.62
CA TYR A 468 -10.07 -18.84 -21.47
C TYR A 468 -11.37 -18.05 -21.21
N PRO A 469 -11.83 -17.88 -19.97
CA PRO A 469 -13.12 -17.24 -19.69
C PRO A 469 -13.15 -15.77 -20.11
N ALA A 470 -14.35 -15.31 -20.50
CA ALA A 470 -14.63 -13.88 -20.58
C ALA A 470 -14.64 -13.27 -19.16
N PRO A 471 -14.26 -11.99 -18.98
CA PRO A 471 -14.21 -11.36 -17.67
C PRO A 471 -15.58 -11.36 -16.99
N ILE A 472 -15.68 -11.96 -15.80
CA ILE A 472 -16.92 -12.02 -15.01
C ILE A 472 -17.38 -10.65 -14.50
N VAL A 473 -16.45 -9.69 -14.46
CA VAL A 473 -16.71 -8.28 -14.14
C VAL A 473 -15.74 -7.41 -14.92
N THR A 474 -16.19 -6.23 -15.34
CA THR A 474 -15.33 -5.18 -15.89
C THR A 474 -15.54 -3.89 -15.13
N ALA A 475 -14.53 -3.46 -14.36
CA ALA A 475 -14.66 -2.23 -13.60
C ALA A 475 -14.42 -0.99 -14.50
N PRO A 476 -15.24 0.07 -14.40
CA PRO A 476 -15.12 1.26 -15.26
C PRO A 476 -13.71 1.89 -15.26
N GLU A 477 -13.02 1.86 -14.12
CA GLU A 477 -11.69 2.42 -13.94
C GLU A 477 -10.58 1.66 -14.69
N TRP A 478 -10.81 0.42 -15.10
CA TRP A 478 -9.84 -0.37 -15.88
C TRP A 478 -9.62 0.23 -17.28
N SER A 479 -10.66 0.86 -17.86
CA SER A 479 -10.63 1.50 -19.18
C SER A 479 -9.50 2.52 -19.35
N ARG A 480 -9.11 3.20 -18.26
CA ARG A 480 -8.03 4.21 -18.24
C ARG A 480 -6.65 3.63 -18.54
N HIS A 481 -6.48 2.33 -18.33
CA HIS A 481 -5.22 1.62 -18.54
C HIS A 481 -5.27 0.76 -19.81
N ILE A 482 -6.46 0.32 -20.22
CA ILE A 482 -6.67 -0.34 -21.52
C ILE A 482 -6.38 0.62 -22.69
N ASN A 483 -6.84 1.87 -22.59
CA ASN A 483 -6.79 2.84 -23.71
C ASN A 483 -5.49 3.65 -23.79
N LYS A 484 -4.59 3.54 -22.81
CA LYS A 484 -3.27 4.20 -22.83
C LYS A 484 -2.24 3.28 -23.48
N LYS A 485 -2.47 2.90 -24.73
CA LYS A 485 -1.41 2.29 -25.56
C LYS A 485 -0.60 3.41 -26.21
N PRO A 486 0.74 3.33 -26.27
CA PRO A 486 1.51 4.21 -27.15
C PRO A 486 1.10 3.86 -28.58
N SER A 487 0.60 4.85 -29.33
CA SER A 487 0.38 4.71 -30.76
C SER A 487 1.72 4.34 -31.42
N GLY A 488 1.81 3.12 -31.96
CA GLY A 488 2.96 2.67 -32.73
C GLY A 488 3.19 3.59 -33.92
N THR A 489 4.36 4.22 -33.98
CA THR A 489 4.86 4.87 -35.19
C THR A 489 5.31 3.79 -36.18
N GLY A 490 4.73 3.81 -37.38
CA GLY A 490 5.07 2.92 -38.49
C GLY A 490 6.51 3.07 -39.00
N PRO A 491 6.95 2.17 -39.92
CA PRO A 491 8.36 1.92 -40.18
C PRO A 491 8.97 2.93 -41.16
N SER A 492 10.22 3.30 -40.93
CA SER A 492 11.10 3.88 -41.96
C SER A 492 12.56 3.46 -41.75
N PRO A 493 13.38 3.41 -42.81
CA PRO A 493 14.18 2.23 -43.11
C PRO A 493 15.68 2.33 -42.76
N ARG A 494 16.24 1.15 -42.46
CA ARG A 494 17.63 0.66 -42.64
C ARG A 494 18.80 1.65 -42.42
N GLY A 495 19.54 1.41 -41.32
CA GLY A 495 20.95 1.82 -41.13
C GLY A 495 21.72 0.74 -40.36
N LYS A 496 22.98 0.51 -40.74
CA LYS A 496 23.82 -0.69 -40.56
C LYS A 496 24.21 -1.08 -39.11
N LYS A 497 24.49 -2.38 -38.92
CA LYS A 497 25.03 -3.05 -37.72
C LYS A 497 26.49 -2.66 -37.39
N GLY A 498 26.81 -2.61 -36.10
CA GLY A 498 28.14 -2.76 -35.49
C GLY A 498 28.02 -3.37 -34.06
N PRO A 499 29.00 -4.12 -33.52
CA PRO A 499 28.77 -5.07 -32.43
C PRO A 499 29.18 -4.59 -31.02
N SER A 500 28.52 -5.20 -30.02
CA SER A 500 28.85 -5.33 -28.58
C SER A 500 28.88 -4.09 -27.68
N GLN A 501 28.02 -4.08 -26.64
CA GLN A 501 28.37 -3.88 -25.21
C GLN A 501 27.10 -3.87 -24.32
N THR A 502 27.10 -4.74 -23.30
CA THR A 502 26.38 -4.70 -21.99
C THR A 502 24.91 -4.22 -21.90
N PRO A 503 24.00 -4.99 -21.24
CA PRO A 503 22.64 -4.53 -20.98
C PRO A 503 22.65 -3.39 -19.95
N ARG A 504 22.12 -2.23 -20.35
CA ARG A 504 21.85 -1.08 -19.49
C ARG A 504 20.83 -1.46 -18.41
N GLN A 505 21.20 -1.24 -17.15
CA GLN A 505 20.29 -1.18 -16.01
C GLN A 505 19.18 -0.16 -16.28
N HIS A 506 17.94 -0.61 -16.20
CA HIS A 506 16.77 0.24 -16.36
C HIS A 506 16.52 1.01 -15.07
N ARG A 507 16.71 2.33 -15.15
CA ARG A 507 16.36 3.32 -14.13
C ARG A 507 14.86 3.32 -13.83
N ASP A 508 14.59 3.56 -12.55
CA ASP A 508 13.31 3.77 -11.90
C ASP A 508 12.31 4.59 -12.73
N ARG A 509 11.16 3.98 -13.00
CA ARG A 509 9.90 4.68 -13.29
C ARG A 509 8.76 3.92 -12.63
N GLY A 510 8.61 4.13 -11.34
CA GLY A 510 7.42 3.78 -10.60
C GLY A 510 6.77 5.06 -10.07
N ILE A 511 5.46 5.18 -10.27
CA ILE A 511 4.56 6.17 -9.65
C ILE A 511 4.50 7.53 -10.38
N ASP A 512 4.01 7.49 -11.62
CA ASP A 512 3.32 8.64 -12.22
C ASP A 512 2.13 8.12 -13.03
N PHE A 513 0.94 8.04 -12.43
CA PHE A 513 -0.36 8.08 -13.11
C PHE A 513 -1.52 7.89 -12.12
N TYR A 514 -1.83 8.91 -11.31
CA TYR A 514 -3.05 8.89 -10.47
C TYR A 514 -3.97 10.11 -10.58
N PHE A 515 -3.76 11.02 -11.54
CA PHE A 515 -4.72 12.09 -11.80
C PHE A 515 -5.05 12.21 -13.30
N SER A 516 -6.13 11.56 -13.71
CA SER A 516 -6.87 11.91 -14.92
C SER A 516 -8.35 11.82 -14.59
N ARG A 517 -8.98 12.99 -14.44
CA ARG A 517 -10.44 13.12 -14.31
C ARG A 517 -11.08 12.76 -15.66
N SER A 518 -12.03 11.84 -15.65
CA SER A 518 -13.04 11.74 -16.71
C SER A 518 -14.40 11.64 -16.05
N LYS A 519 -15.20 12.70 -16.26
CA LYS A 519 -16.64 12.74 -16.04
C LYS A 519 -17.31 11.92 -17.16
N ASN A 520 -18.30 11.11 -16.81
CA ASN A 520 -19.63 11.11 -17.43
C ASN A 520 -20.42 9.88 -16.99
N LEU A 521 -21.59 10.13 -16.42
CA LEU A 521 -22.78 9.33 -16.59
C LEU A 521 -23.94 10.32 -16.46
N LEU A 522 -24.84 10.30 -17.43
CA LEU A 522 -26.28 10.20 -17.22
C LEU A 522 -26.98 10.17 -18.59
N SER A 523 -27.88 9.20 -18.74
CA SER A 523 -28.85 9.09 -19.82
C SER A 523 -30.28 9.19 -19.26
N ASN A 524 -31.14 9.81 -20.06
CA ASN A 524 -32.62 9.80 -20.08
C ASN A 524 -33.43 10.88 -19.32
N MET A 525 -33.73 11.95 -20.07
CA MET A 525 -35.05 12.44 -20.55
C MET A 525 -36.24 12.57 -19.57
N ALA A 526 -36.75 13.81 -19.43
CA ALA A 526 -38.17 14.20 -19.54
C ALA A 526 -38.35 15.73 -19.57
N CYS A 527 -39.42 16.19 -20.23
CA CYS A 527 -39.77 17.57 -20.62
C CYS A 527 -39.82 18.63 -19.51
N VAL A 528 -39.54 19.89 -19.89
CA VAL A 528 -39.71 21.11 -19.09
C VAL A 528 -41.08 21.73 -19.39
N ASP A 529 -41.89 21.92 -18.34
CA ASP A 529 -43.02 22.85 -18.34
C ASP A 529 -42.57 24.24 -17.85
N SER A 530 -43.12 25.27 -18.51
CA SER A 530 -43.10 26.73 -18.25
C SER A 530 -41.82 27.53 -18.60
N GLU A 531 -42.03 28.51 -19.49
CA GLU A 531 -41.04 29.38 -20.14
C GLU A 531 -40.15 30.16 -19.16
N VAL A 532 -38.84 29.92 -19.24
CA VAL A 532 -37.83 30.78 -18.62
C VAL A 532 -37.56 31.95 -19.56
N ASP A 533 -37.80 33.18 -19.10
CA ASP A 533 -37.46 34.38 -19.88
C ASP A 533 -35.93 34.56 -19.97
N LEU A 534 -35.38 34.22 -21.13
CA LEU A 534 -33.95 34.30 -21.42
C LEU A 534 -33.39 35.72 -21.38
N MET A 535 -34.25 36.75 -21.47
CA MET A 535 -33.83 38.15 -21.37
C MET A 535 -33.43 38.54 -19.95
N THR A 536 -33.83 37.77 -18.94
CA THR A 536 -33.50 38.00 -17.52
C THR A 536 -32.28 37.21 -17.05
N ILE A 537 -31.83 36.22 -17.83
CA ILE A 537 -30.75 35.33 -17.42
C ILE A 537 -29.39 35.95 -17.78
N PRO A 538 -28.49 36.22 -16.81
CA PRO A 538 -27.20 36.83 -17.10
C PRO A 538 -26.32 35.89 -17.92
N LEU A 539 -25.46 36.47 -18.75
CA LEU A 539 -24.57 35.71 -19.65
C LEU A 539 -23.71 34.68 -18.92
N ILE A 540 -23.36 34.93 -17.65
CA ILE A 540 -22.59 34.02 -16.79
C ILE A 540 -23.23 32.63 -16.64
N ALA A 541 -24.54 32.49 -16.89
CA ALA A 541 -25.23 31.21 -16.89
C ALA A 541 -24.66 30.22 -17.92
N LEU A 542 -24.06 30.70 -19.03
CA LEU A 542 -23.45 29.85 -20.05
C LEU A 542 -22.10 29.28 -19.59
N ASN A 543 -22.01 27.96 -19.54
CA ASN A 543 -20.80 27.25 -19.13
C ASN A 543 -19.67 27.39 -20.15
N VAL A 544 -18.45 27.11 -19.69
CA VAL A 544 -17.22 27.17 -20.49
C VAL A 544 -17.32 26.30 -21.77
N THR A 545 -18.09 25.20 -21.73
CA THR A 545 -18.32 24.33 -22.88
C THR A 545 -19.09 25.04 -24.01
N VAL A 546 -20.18 25.75 -23.69
CA VAL A 546 -20.97 26.50 -24.68
C VAL A 546 -20.14 27.65 -25.25
N ARG A 547 -19.41 28.38 -24.39
CA ARG A 547 -18.50 29.47 -24.82
C ARG A 547 -17.39 28.99 -25.74
N LYS A 548 -16.82 27.80 -25.49
CA LYS A 548 -15.83 27.18 -26.36
C LYS A 548 -16.43 26.77 -27.71
N LYS A 549 -17.67 26.26 -27.72
CA LYS A 549 -18.36 25.95 -28.98
C LYS A 549 -18.68 27.22 -29.78
N LEU A 550 -19.18 28.28 -29.15
CA LEU A 550 -19.35 29.60 -29.79
C LEU A 550 -18.05 30.08 -30.44
N ALA A 551 -16.93 29.98 -29.72
CA ALA A 551 -15.62 30.31 -30.25
C ALA A 551 -15.20 29.43 -31.45
N LEU A 552 -15.56 28.14 -31.48
CA LEU A 552 -15.29 27.27 -32.63
C LEU A 552 -16.08 27.68 -33.88
N TYR A 553 -17.32 28.17 -33.72
CA TYR A 553 -18.18 28.58 -34.84
C TYR A 553 -17.92 30.02 -35.34
N LEU A 554 -17.38 30.90 -34.51
CA LEU A 554 -17.23 32.34 -34.81
C LEU A 554 -15.78 32.80 -35.03
N ASN A 555 -14.77 32.11 -34.47
CA ASN A 555 -13.37 32.50 -34.66
C ASN A 555 -12.81 32.25 -36.07
N PRO A 556 -13.23 31.23 -36.84
CA PRO A 556 -12.74 31.06 -38.20
C PRO A 556 -13.17 32.22 -39.10
N LYS A 557 -12.23 32.80 -39.86
CA LYS A 557 -12.54 33.83 -40.86
C LYS A 557 -13.31 33.18 -42.01
N ASN A 558 -14.58 33.58 -42.20
CA ASN A 558 -15.43 33.08 -43.27
C ASN A 558 -15.81 34.25 -44.19
N THR A 559 -15.84 34.03 -45.49
CA THR A 559 -16.16 35.07 -46.49
C THR A 559 -17.67 35.26 -46.68
N VAL A 560 -18.48 34.28 -46.26
CA VAL A 560 -19.93 34.24 -46.52
C VAL A 560 -20.75 34.41 -45.25
N ALA A 561 -20.22 34.01 -44.09
CA ALA A 561 -20.91 34.09 -42.81
C ALA A 561 -20.17 35.04 -41.88
N ALA A 562 -20.94 35.78 -41.10
CA ALA A 562 -20.40 36.71 -40.12
C ALA A 562 -19.57 35.98 -39.04
N ASP A 563 -18.44 36.60 -38.70
CA ASP A 563 -17.47 36.10 -37.75
C ASP A 563 -17.57 36.83 -36.40
N TRP A 564 -16.65 36.51 -35.49
CA TRP A 564 -16.59 37.12 -34.17
C TRP A 564 -16.42 38.65 -34.18
N MET A 565 -15.90 39.25 -35.26
CA MET A 565 -15.73 40.71 -35.34
C MET A 565 -17.08 41.39 -35.57
N ALA A 566 -17.91 40.84 -36.46
CA ALA A 566 -19.28 41.33 -36.67
C ALA A 566 -20.13 41.18 -35.40
N VAL A 567 -19.94 40.08 -34.66
CA VAL A 567 -20.60 39.88 -33.35
C VAL A 567 -20.08 40.88 -32.31
N ALA A 568 -18.77 41.19 -32.29
CA ALA A 568 -18.20 42.17 -31.38
C ALA A 568 -18.65 43.61 -31.69
N GLU A 569 -18.80 43.95 -32.97
CA GLU A 569 -19.33 45.26 -33.40
C GLU A 569 -20.80 45.42 -33.00
N ALA A 570 -21.62 44.38 -33.21
CA ALA A 570 -23.01 44.35 -32.73
C ALA A 570 -23.13 44.39 -31.18
N MET A 571 -22.08 43.96 -30.46
CA MET A 571 -21.97 44.11 -29.00
C MET A 571 -21.49 45.50 -28.54
N GLY A 572 -21.13 46.39 -29.47
CA GLY A 572 -20.71 47.77 -29.21
C GLY A 572 -19.21 47.97 -28.99
N PHE A 573 -18.35 47.04 -29.43
CA PHE A 573 -16.89 47.22 -29.38
C PHE A 573 -16.39 48.09 -30.53
N ASN A 574 -15.43 48.98 -30.25
CA ASN A 574 -14.86 49.85 -31.28
C ASN A 574 -13.79 49.11 -32.11
N TYR A 575 -13.45 49.67 -33.29
CA TYR A 575 -12.48 49.06 -34.20
C TYR A 575 -11.10 48.77 -33.57
N LEU A 576 -10.60 49.66 -32.71
CA LEU A 576 -9.30 49.48 -32.04
C LEU A 576 -9.34 48.33 -31.02
N GLU A 577 -10.46 48.16 -30.33
CA GLU A 577 -10.68 47.07 -29.37
C GLU A 577 -10.79 45.71 -30.06
N ILE A 578 -11.54 45.65 -31.16
CA ILE A 578 -11.64 44.45 -31.99
C ILE A 578 -10.25 44.06 -32.48
N LYS A 579 -9.45 45.01 -32.99
CA LYS A 579 -8.08 44.76 -33.45
C LYS A 579 -7.15 44.27 -32.32
N ASN A 580 -7.31 44.79 -31.11
CA ASN A 580 -6.57 44.30 -29.94
C ASN A 580 -6.94 42.84 -29.60
N HIS A 581 -8.22 42.49 -29.71
CA HIS A 581 -8.70 41.14 -29.43
C HIS A 581 -8.32 40.12 -30.52
N GLU A 582 -7.99 40.55 -31.74
CA GLU A 582 -7.47 39.68 -32.81
C GLU A 582 -6.15 39.00 -32.42
N THR A 583 -5.35 39.62 -31.56
CA THR A 583 -4.10 39.03 -31.04
C THR A 583 -4.31 37.94 -29.99
N SER A 584 -5.55 37.78 -29.49
CA SER A 584 -5.90 36.79 -28.47
C SER A 584 -6.05 35.40 -29.08
N GLN A 585 -5.65 34.37 -28.33
CA GLN A 585 -5.74 32.96 -28.75
C GLN A 585 -7.20 32.47 -28.97
N SER A 586 -8.20 33.20 -28.45
CA SER A 586 -9.62 32.95 -28.71
C SER A 586 -10.43 34.25 -28.63
N PRO A 587 -10.54 35.00 -29.74
CA PRO A 587 -11.14 36.33 -29.76
C PRO A 587 -12.60 36.37 -29.26
N THR A 588 -13.44 35.43 -29.70
CA THR A 588 -14.85 35.32 -29.24
C THR A 588 -14.95 35.18 -27.72
N LYS A 589 -14.04 34.42 -27.08
CA LYS A 589 -14.07 34.20 -25.63
C LYS A 589 -13.77 35.50 -24.88
N THR A 590 -12.72 36.21 -25.29
CA THR A 590 -12.31 37.48 -24.69
C THR A 590 -13.35 38.58 -24.88
N VAL A 591 -14.01 38.62 -26.04
CA VAL A 591 -15.10 39.56 -26.31
C VAL A 591 -16.28 39.30 -25.38
N LEU A 592 -16.71 38.04 -25.20
CA LEU A 592 -17.81 37.69 -24.29
C LEU A 592 -17.51 37.98 -22.81
N GLU A 593 -16.26 37.80 -22.38
CA GLU A 593 -15.82 38.12 -21.00
C GLU A 593 -15.80 39.64 -20.77
N ASN A 594 -15.26 40.41 -21.72
CA ASN A 594 -15.24 41.87 -21.64
C ASN A 594 -16.63 42.50 -21.79
N TRP A 595 -17.52 41.91 -22.61
CA TRP A 595 -18.88 42.40 -22.79
C TRP A 595 -19.68 42.29 -21.49
N HIS A 596 -19.52 41.18 -20.77
CA HIS A 596 -20.10 41.01 -19.45
C HIS A 596 -19.52 41.99 -18.41
N ALA A 597 -18.22 42.28 -18.46
CA ALA A 597 -17.58 43.22 -17.55
C ALA A 597 -17.99 44.69 -17.79
N ARG A 598 -18.34 45.04 -19.03
CA ARG A 598 -18.71 46.42 -19.43
C ARG A 598 -20.18 46.73 -19.22
N ASN A 599 -21.07 45.77 -19.52
CA ASN A 599 -22.51 45.94 -19.47
C ASN A 599 -23.12 44.99 -18.45
N SER A 600 -23.71 45.54 -17.37
CA SER A 600 -24.54 44.79 -16.41
C SER A 600 -25.75 44.11 -17.07
N ASP A 601 -26.07 44.54 -18.29
CA ASP A 601 -27.21 44.17 -19.10
C ASP A 601 -26.94 43.02 -20.08
N ALA A 602 -25.77 42.38 -19.99
CA ALA A 602 -25.38 41.25 -20.84
C ALA A 602 -26.13 39.96 -20.42
N THR A 603 -27.19 39.62 -21.14
CA THR A 603 -28.04 38.45 -20.89
C THR A 603 -27.96 37.41 -22.01
N VAL A 604 -28.33 36.17 -21.69
CA VAL A 604 -28.34 35.06 -22.66
C VAL A 604 -29.29 35.38 -23.82
N GLY A 605 -30.45 35.99 -23.54
CA GLY A 605 -31.40 36.43 -24.56
C GLY A 605 -30.83 37.48 -25.51
N LYS A 606 -30.09 38.48 -25.00
CA LYS A 606 -29.44 39.50 -25.86
C LYS A 606 -28.35 38.91 -26.72
N LEU A 607 -27.56 37.96 -26.20
CA LEU A 607 -26.57 37.25 -27.02
C LEU A 607 -27.25 36.51 -28.19
N LEU A 608 -28.38 35.85 -27.93
CA LEU A 608 -29.13 35.16 -28.97
C LEU A 608 -29.73 36.11 -30.01
N SER A 609 -30.23 37.29 -29.60
CA SER A 609 -30.69 38.34 -30.52
C SER A 609 -29.56 38.82 -31.43
N ILE A 610 -28.39 39.13 -30.86
CA ILE A 610 -27.21 39.57 -31.61
C ILE A 610 -26.77 38.50 -32.62
N LEU A 611 -26.76 37.22 -32.22
CA LEU A 611 -26.42 36.13 -33.15
C LEU A 611 -27.45 35.97 -34.27
N SER A 612 -28.73 36.27 -34.01
CA SER A 612 -29.78 36.28 -35.03
C SER A 612 -29.70 37.50 -35.96
N GLU A 613 -29.37 38.69 -35.44
CA GLU A 613 -29.17 39.93 -36.22
C GLU A 613 -27.96 39.83 -37.15
N VAL A 614 -26.96 39.06 -36.75
CA VAL A 614 -25.72 38.81 -37.51
C VAL A 614 -25.88 37.58 -38.44
N ASP A 615 -27.12 37.15 -38.71
CA ASP A 615 -27.51 36.03 -39.58
C ASP A 615 -26.90 34.65 -39.22
N ARG A 616 -26.48 34.45 -37.96
CA ARG A 616 -25.94 33.17 -37.44
C ARG A 616 -27.00 32.32 -36.72
N CYS A 617 -28.15 32.15 -37.37
CA CYS A 617 -29.23 31.30 -36.86
C CYS A 617 -28.85 29.81 -36.77
N ASP A 618 -27.82 29.37 -37.52
CA ASP A 618 -27.21 28.05 -37.46
C ASP A 618 -26.63 27.75 -36.06
N ILE A 619 -25.83 28.68 -35.53
CA ILE A 619 -25.23 28.57 -34.19
C ILE A 619 -26.31 28.48 -33.12
N VAL A 620 -27.34 29.32 -33.24
CA VAL A 620 -28.45 29.37 -32.28
C VAL A 620 -29.17 28.02 -32.22
N LYS A 621 -29.42 27.37 -33.36
CA LYS A 621 -30.06 26.05 -33.41
C LYS A 621 -29.16 24.94 -32.85
N ASP A 622 -27.90 24.89 -33.24
CA ASP A 622 -26.95 23.86 -32.81
C ASP A 622 -26.64 23.91 -31.30
N LEU A 623 -26.59 25.11 -30.73
CA LEU A 623 -26.26 25.31 -29.33
C LEU A 623 -27.48 25.37 -28.41
N ARG A 624 -28.70 25.43 -28.96
CA ARG A 624 -29.94 25.55 -28.19
C ARG A 624 -30.07 24.49 -27.08
N PRO A 625 -29.85 23.18 -27.32
CA PRO A 625 -29.98 22.17 -26.28
C PRO A 625 -28.98 22.35 -25.13
N PHE A 626 -27.77 22.85 -25.43
CA PHE A 626 -26.73 23.08 -24.44
C PHE A 626 -26.98 24.36 -23.64
N ILE A 627 -27.50 25.41 -24.31
CA ILE A 627 -27.89 26.67 -23.67
C ILE A 627 -29.08 26.43 -22.74
N ASP A 628 -30.11 25.71 -23.19
CA ASP A 628 -31.30 25.42 -22.39
C ASP A 628 -30.95 24.58 -21.14
N GLU A 629 -30.00 23.64 -21.25
CA GLU A 629 -29.48 22.87 -20.12
C GLU A 629 -28.69 23.73 -19.12
N ASP A 630 -27.86 24.65 -19.61
CA ASP A 630 -27.10 25.60 -18.79
C ASP A 630 -28.04 26.58 -18.06
N VAL A 631 -29.05 27.11 -18.76
CA VAL A 631 -30.08 27.98 -18.20
C VAL A 631 -30.93 27.24 -17.18
N ARG A 632 -31.33 25.98 -17.44
CA ARG A 632 -32.09 25.17 -16.47
C ARG A 632 -31.32 24.99 -15.17
N LYS A 633 -30.04 24.59 -15.25
CA LYS A 633 -29.16 24.45 -14.08
C LYS A 633 -28.99 25.77 -13.33
N TYR A 634 -28.89 26.88 -14.04
CA TYR A 634 -28.81 28.21 -13.45
C TYR A 634 -30.10 28.58 -12.69
N CYS A 635 -31.27 28.35 -13.29
CA CYS A 635 -32.57 28.58 -12.65
C CYS A 635 -32.84 27.67 -11.46
N GLU A 636 -32.47 26.38 -11.54
CA GLU A 636 -32.53 25.46 -10.40
C GLU A 636 -31.67 25.93 -9.23
N ASN A 637 -30.46 26.45 -9.52
CA ASN A 637 -29.59 27.02 -8.50
C ASN A 637 -30.13 28.32 -7.90
N LEU A 638 -30.88 29.13 -8.66
CA LEU A 638 -31.57 30.31 -8.13
C LEU A 638 -32.78 29.93 -7.28
N ARG A 639 -33.60 28.95 -7.70
CA ARG A 639 -34.73 28.44 -6.91
C ARG A 639 -34.25 27.86 -5.57
N LYS A 640 -33.15 27.09 -5.57
CA LYS A 640 -32.49 26.59 -4.35
C LYS A 640 -31.98 27.69 -3.41
N LYS A 641 -31.76 28.91 -3.90
CA LYS A 641 -31.33 30.06 -3.10
C LYS A 641 -32.49 30.93 -2.58
N ALA A 642 -33.71 30.77 -3.13
CA ALA A 642 -34.87 31.61 -2.82
C ALA A 642 -35.79 31.04 -1.71
N GLU A 643 -35.57 29.79 -1.27
CA GLU A 643 -36.30 29.20 -0.13
C GLU A 643 -35.57 29.53 1.19
N PRO A 644 -36.27 30.08 2.21
CA PRO A 644 -35.67 30.38 3.51
C PRO A 644 -35.36 29.08 4.28
N PRO A 645 -34.30 29.03 5.09
CA PRO A 645 -33.75 27.77 5.57
C PRO A 645 -34.60 27.16 6.68
N LEU A 646 -35.16 25.98 6.43
CA LEU A 646 -35.53 25.04 7.48
C LEU A 646 -34.23 24.44 8.04
N GLN A 647 -33.97 24.72 9.32
CA GLN A 647 -32.80 24.27 10.06
C GLN A 647 -32.56 22.75 9.93
N VAL A 648 -31.46 22.42 9.27
CA VAL A 648 -30.57 21.32 9.65
C VAL A 648 -29.14 21.88 9.52
N PRO A 649 -28.25 21.74 10.51
CA PRO A 649 -26.91 22.31 10.44
C PRO A 649 -26.08 21.72 9.28
N GLU A 650 -25.85 22.57 8.27
CA GLU A 650 -24.73 22.67 7.32
C GLU A 650 -24.09 21.38 6.75
N VAL A 651 -24.48 21.03 5.53
CA VAL A 651 -23.61 20.33 4.57
C VAL A 651 -23.04 21.36 3.61
N ASP A 652 -21.94 21.97 4.02
CA ASP A 652 -21.11 22.82 3.18
C ASP A 652 -20.07 21.93 2.49
N SER A 653 -20.16 21.83 1.17
CA SER A 653 -19.12 21.19 0.35
C SER A 653 -18.26 22.30 -0.25
N CYS A 654 -16.99 22.33 0.16
CA CYS A 654 -15.92 23.29 -0.18
C CYS A 654 -15.67 24.45 0.80
N PHE A 655 -15.50 24.14 2.08
CA PHE A 655 -14.25 24.33 2.86
C PHE A 655 -14.30 23.29 4.01
N PRO A 656 -13.17 22.79 4.56
CA PRO A 656 -13.18 21.66 5.48
C PRO A 656 -13.89 22.07 6.78
N ARG A 657 -15.04 21.46 7.09
CA ARG A 657 -15.78 21.70 8.34
C ARG A 657 -15.65 20.54 9.31
N THR A 658 -14.40 20.30 9.69
CA THR A 658 -13.82 20.12 11.03
C THR A 658 -12.38 19.71 10.75
N PRO A 659 -11.40 20.21 11.53
CA PRO A 659 -10.03 20.32 11.07
C PRO A 659 -9.54 18.95 10.66
N GLU A 660 -9.28 18.77 9.36
CA GLU A 660 -8.40 17.71 8.92
C GLU A 660 -7.09 18.01 9.64
N ARG A 661 -6.89 17.37 10.79
CA ARG A 661 -5.63 17.23 11.49
C ARG A 661 -4.72 16.36 10.61
N VAL A 662 -4.47 16.84 9.41
CA VAL A 662 -3.32 16.46 8.60
C VAL A 662 -2.20 17.28 9.22
N GLY A 663 -1.65 16.75 10.31
CA GLY A 663 -0.31 17.13 10.70
C GLY A 663 0.58 16.87 9.49
N ILE A 664 1.05 17.93 8.85
CA ILE A 664 2.06 17.86 7.80
C ILE A 664 3.42 17.76 8.46
N THR A 665 3.59 18.41 9.61
CA THR A 665 4.83 18.43 10.37
C THR A 665 4.70 17.82 11.76
N LEU A 666 5.83 17.46 12.37
CA LEU A 666 5.88 16.75 13.67
C LEU A 666 5.21 17.52 14.81
N GLU A 667 5.30 18.84 14.79
CA GLU A 667 4.82 19.73 15.86
C GLU A 667 3.51 20.45 15.49
N ASP A 668 2.79 19.97 14.46
CA ASP A 668 1.45 20.48 14.18
C ASP A 668 0.53 20.19 15.36
N ASP A 669 0.12 21.25 16.08
CA ASP A 669 -0.87 21.14 17.14
C ASP A 669 -2.14 20.59 16.53
N PRO A 670 -2.63 19.44 17.01
CA PRO A 670 -3.76 18.86 16.37
C PRO A 670 -4.99 19.82 16.49
N ASP A 671 -5.22 20.61 17.56
CA ASP A 671 -6.43 21.49 17.64
C ASP A 671 -6.11 22.95 17.27
N GLY A 672 -4.91 23.21 16.74
CA GLY A 672 -4.34 24.54 16.62
C GLY A 672 -4.00 25.02 15.21
N ALA A 673 -3.32 26.18 15.15
CA ALA A 673 -2.82 26.76 13.91
C ALA A 673 -1.64 25.93 13.36
N PRO A 674 -1.53 25.78 12.02
CA PRO A 674 -0.46 24.97 11.42
C PRO A 674 0.92 25.54 11.74
N GLU A 675 1.90 24.66 11.88
CA GLU A 675 3.30 25.06 12.07
C GLU A 675 3.80 25.85 10.85
N LEU A 676 4.26 27.07 11.10
CA LEU A 676 4.84 27.96 10.08
C LEU A 676 6.36 28.02 10.22
N PHE A 677 7.03 28.15 9.08
CA PHE A 677 8.48 28.20 8.97
C PHE A 677 8.92 29.46 8.23
N ASP A 678 10.09 29.98 8.59
CA ASP A 678 10.70 31.11 7.91
C ASP A 678 11.30 30.70 6.57
N ALA A 679 11.84 29.48 6.47
CA ALA A 679 12.30 28.94 5.20
C ALA A 679 12.17 27.42 5.05
N PHE A 680 11.84 27.00 3.84
CA PHE A 680 12.00 25.62 3.38
C PHE A 680 13.42 25.39 2.86
N ILE A 681 14.10 24.34 3.35
CA ILE A 681 15.47 24.01 2.91
C ILE A 681 15.42 22.91 1.85
N CYS A 682 15.85 23.25 0.63
CA CYS A 682 15.99 22.34 -0.49
C CYS A 682 17.46 21.96 -0.65
N TYR A 683 17.77 20.68 -0.46
CA TYR A 683 19.12 20.14 -0.48
C TYR A 683 19.08 18.67 -0.93
N CYS A 684 20.20 18.14 -1.40
CA CYS A 684 20.38 16.71 -1.61
C CYS A 684 21.01 16.05 -0.38
N GLN A 685 20.77 14.75 -0.16
CA GLN A 685 21.19 14.05 1.06
C GLN A 685 22.68 14.21 1.41
N SER A 686 23.56 14.29 0.41
CA SER A 686 25.00 14.49 0.57
C SER A 686 25.37 15.82 1.21
N ASP A 687 24.47 16.80 1.16
CA ASP A 687 24.71 18.16 1.65
C ASP A 687 24.12 18.37 3.06
N PHE A 688 23.60 17.30 3.68
CA PHE A 688 22.96 17.35 5.00
C PHE A 688 23.90 17.88 6.10
N GLU A 689 25.21 17.63 6.03
CA GLU A 689 26.16 18.17 7.01
C GLU A 689 26.15 19.70 7.04
N PHE A 690 26.10 20.35 5.87
CA PHE A 690 25.99 21.80 5.79
C PHE A 690 24.61 22.31 6.21
N VAL A 691 23.55 21.55 5.93
CA VAL A 691 22.20 21.87 6.45
C VAL A 691 22.17 21.77 7.97
N HIS A 692 22.89 20.83 8.56
CA HIS A 692 23.01 20.71 10.02
C HIS A 692 23.73 21.92 10.64
N GLU A 693 24.79 22.41 10.00
CA GLU A 693 25.45 23.67 10.35
C GLU A 693 24.47 24.86 10.25
N MET A 694 23.67 24.92 9.18
CA MET A 694 22.65 25.94 8.98
C MET A 694 21.56 25.92 10.06
N ILE A 695 21.11 24.74 10.49
CA ILE A 695 20.18 24.58 11.61
C ILE A 695 20.79 25.16 12.89
N ARG A 696 22.05 24.81 13.19
CA ARG A 696 22.76 25.29 14.38
C ARG A 696 22.90 26.81 14.38
N GLU A 697 23.33 27.38 13.26
CA GLU A 697 23.63 28.81 13.15
C GLU A 697 22.38 29.69 13.02
N LEU A 698 21.26 29.20 12.48
CA LEU A 698 20.05 30.01 12.27
C LEU A 698 18.95 29.78 13.32
N GLU A 699 18.84 28.57 13.90
CA GLU A 699 17.84 28.26 14.92
C GLU A 699 18.37 28.46 16.35
N GLN A 700 19.65 28.15 16.63
CA GLN A 700 20.20 28.16 18.00
C GLN A 700 20.94 29.45 18.40
N THR A 701 21.08 30.41 17.50
CA THR A 701 21.76 31.69 17.75
C THR A 701 20.76 32.85 17.92
N GLU A 702 21.24 34.10 17.88
CA GLU A 702 20.43 35.31 18.06
C GLU A 702 19.32 35.52 17.01
N TYR A 703 19.34 34.80 15.87
CA TYR A 703 18.38 34.99 14.78
C TYR A 703 17.00 34.36 15.02
N LYS A 704 16.92 33.31 15.84
CA LYS A 704 15.67 32.59 16.21
C LYS A 704 14.75 32.26 15.02
N LEU A 705 15.34 31.93 13.86
CA LEU A 705 14.58 31.56 12.67
C LEU A 705 14.15 30.09 12.77
N LYS A 706 13.00 29.75 12.18
CA LYS A 706 12.51 28.38 12.14
C LYS A 706 12.63 27.81 10.73
N LEU A 707 13.47 26.79 10.55
CA LEU A 707 13.72 26.17 9.25
C LEU A 707 12.88 24.90 9.09
N CYS A 708 12.33 24.67 7.90
CA CYS A 708 11.67 23.43 7.53
C CYS A 708 12.66 22.54 6.79
N VAL A 709 13.07 21.46 7.43
CA VAL A 709 13.97 20.44 6.90
C VAL A 709 13.17 19.18 6.67
N PHE A 710 13.04 18.77 5.40
CA PHE A 710 12.09 17.73 5.01
C PHE A 710 12.26 16.42 5.79
N ASP A 711 13.49 15.95 5.99
CA ASP A 711 13.77 14.70 6.71
C ASP A 711 13.57 14.78 8.23
N ARG A 712 13.55 16.00 8.80
CA ARG A 712 13.38 16.25 10.23
C ARG A 712 11.93 16.54 10.57
N ASP A 713 11.31 17.47 9.86
CA ASP A 713 10.08 18.12 10.30
C ASP A 713 8.82 17.52 9.68
N VAL A 714 8.93 16.79 8.56
CA VAL A 714 7.75 16.31 7.81
C VAL A 714 7.30 14.92 8.25
N LEU A 715 5.99 14.74 8.43
CA LEU A 715 5.41 13.46 8.81
C LEU A 715 5.45 12.43 7.65
N PRO A 716 6.04 11.23 7.85
CA PRO A 716 6.06 10.19 6.83
C PRO A 716 4.68 9.51 6.69
N GLY A 717 4.15 9.44 5.47
CA GLY A 717 2.91 8.70 5.18
C GLY A 717 2.02 9.29 4.08
N SER A 718 2.23 10.54 3.70
CA SER A 718 1.50 11.21 2.62
C SER A 718 2.39 11.41 1.38
N CYS A 719 1.80 11.84 0.27
CA CYS A 719 2.52 12.07 -0.97
C CYS A 719 3.57 13.18 -0.77
N VAL A 720 4.85 12.84 -0.88
CA VAL A 720 6.01 13.74 -0.70
C VAL A 720 5.83 15.03 -1.49
N TRP A 721 5.42 14.94 -2.76
CA TRP A 721 5.23 16.09 -3.64
C TRP A 721 4.09 17.00 -3.21
N THR A 722 2.99 16.43 -2.72
CA THR A 722 1.82 17.20 -2.25
C THR A 722 2.18 17.97 -0.98
N ILE A 723 2.80 17.30 0.00
CA ILE A 723 3.27 17.95 1.22
C ILE A 723 4.30 19.02 0.89
N THR A 724 5.31 18.68 0.08
CA THR A 724 6.36 19.62 -0.32
C THR A 724 5.77 20.86 -0.99
N SER A 725 4.77 20.66 -1.86
CA SER A 725 4.07 21.76 -2.52
C SER A 725 3.32 22.64 -1.50
N GLU A 726 2.62 22.02 -0.55
CA GLU A 726 1.88 22.75 0.48
C GLU A 726 2.79 23.48 1.48
N LEU A 727 3.91 22.88 1.86
CA LEU A 727 4.94 23.51 2.69
C LEU A 727 5.54 24.72 1.99
N ILE A 728 5.97 24.56 0.74
CA ILE A 728 6.55 25.63 -0.07
C ILE A 728 5.52 26.73 -0.34
N GLU A 729 4.27 26.38 -0.64
CA GLU A 729 3.23 27.35 -1.00
C GLU A 729 2.69 28.11 0.22
N LYS A 730 2.30 27.38 1.28
CA LYS A 730 1.45 27.91 2.36
C LYS A 730 2.12 28.02 3.72
N ARG A 731 3.15 27.22 4.01
CA ARG A 731 3.73 27.13 5.37
C ARG A 731 5.13 27.73 5.52
N CYS A 732 5.85 27.95 4.42
CA CYS A 732 7.19 28.54 4.42
C CYS A 732 7.17 29.92 3.75
N LYS A 733 7.72 30.94 4.42
CA LYS A 733 7.83 32.29 3.83
C LYS A 733 8.77 32.30 2.64
N ARG A 734 9.96 31.70 2.80
CA ARG A 734 11.01 31.64 1.77
C ARG A 734 11.49 30.21 1.54
N MET A 735 12.34 30.04 0.53
CA MET A 735 12.97 28.77 0.21
C MET A 735 14.47 28.99 0.00
N VAL A 736 15.29 28.24 0.73
CA VAL A 736 16.74 28.21 0.57
C VAL A 736 17.09 27.00 -0.29
N VAL A 737 17.83 27.22 -1.36
CA VAL A 737 18.28 26.17 -2.27
C VAL A 737 19.77 25.99 -2.08
N VAL A 738 20.18 24.87 -1.47
CA VAL A 738 21.59 24.51 -1.28
C VAL A 738 22.10 23.87 -2.57
N ILE A 739 23.02 24.55 -3.25
CA ILE A 739 23.49 24.18 -4.58
C ILE A 739 24.86 23.51 -4.49
N SER A 740 24.92 22.32 -5.06
CA SER A 740 26.07 21.45 -5.21
C SER A 740 26.06 20.74 -6.57
N ASP A 741 27.12 19.98 -6.89
CA ASP A 741 27.14 19.15 -8.11
C ASP A 741 26.14 17.98 -8.04
N GLU A 742 25.84 17.50 -6.82
CA GLU A 742 24.88 16.43 -6.52
C GLU A 742 23.43 16.94 -6.52
N TYR A 743 23.20 18.18 -6.09
CA TYR A 743 21.90 18.86 -6.19
C TYR A 743 21.38 18.84 -7.65
N LEU A 744 22.27 19.01 -8.63
CA LEU A 744 21.92 18.99 -10.05
C LEU A 744 21.46 17.62 -10.57
N GLU A 745 21.70 16.55 -9.82
CA GLU A 745 21.30 15.18 -10.17
C GLU A 745 20.03 14.74 -9.43
N SER A 746 19.53 15.55 -8.48
CA SER A 746 18.37 15.20 -7.66
C SER A 746 17.05 15.65 -8.31
N ASP A 747 16.24 14.69 -8.73
CA ASP A 747 14.89 14.93 -9.27
C ASP A 747 13.97 15.64 -8.25
N ALA A 748 14.17 15.38 -6.94
CA ALA A 748 13.44 16.04 -5.86
C ALA A 748 13.77 17.54 -5.76
N CYS A 749 15.06 17.87 -5.80
CA CYS A 749 15.53 19.25 -5.79
C CYS A 749 15.08 20.01 -7.05
N ASP A 750 15.11 19.36 -8.21
CA ASP A 750 14.66 19.92 -9.48
C ASP A 750 13.16 20.25 -9.45
N PHE A 751 12.31 19.30 -8.99
CA PHE A 751 10.88 19.55 -8.80
C PHE A 751 10.63 20.70 -7.84
N GLN A 752 11.23 20.66 -6.64
CA GLN A 752 11.04 21.67 -5.60
C GLN A 752 11.38 23.06 -6.10
N THR A 753 12.50 23.18 -6.83
CA THR A 753 12.99 24.44 -7.36
C THR A 753 12.09 24.96 -8.48
N LYS A 754 11.68 24.09 -9.42
CA LYS A 754 10.75 24.46 -10.51
C LYS A 754 9.36 24.83 -9.99
N PHE A 755 8.87 24.14 -8.97
CA PHE A 755 7.60 24.44 -8.33
C PHE A 755 7.64 25.79 -7.60
N ALA A 756 8.68 26.05 -6.82
CA ALA A 756 8.83 27.36 -6.17
C ALA A 756 8.94 28.51 -7.18
N LEU A 757 9.58 28.29 -8.33
CA LEU A 757 9.65 29.25 -9.42
C LEU A 757 8.30 29.46 -10.11
N SER A 758 7.46 28.43 -10.23
CA SER A 758 6.13 28.55 -10.82
C SER A 758 5.17 29.34 -9.93
N LEU A 759 5.36 29.30 -8.61
CA LEU A 759 4.63 30.13 -7.64
C LEU A 759 5.02 31.61 -7.69
N CYS A 760 6.19 31.94 -8.24
CA CYS A 760 6.70 33.31 -8.35
C CYS A 760 7.29 33.57 -9.75
N PRO A 761 6.44 33.66 -10.79
CA PRO A 761 6.91 33.93 -12.14
C PRO A 761 7.38 35.39 -12.24
N GLY A 762 8.68 35.59 -12.05
CA GLY A 762 9.36 36.88 -12.17
C GLY A 762 10.05 37.33 -10.88
N ALA A 763 11.18 38.03 -11.03
CA ALA A 763 12.08 38.48 -9.95
C ALA A 763 11.48 39.52 -8.98
N ARG A 764 10.15 39.71 -8.93
CA ARG A 764 9.48 40.70 -8.08
C ARG A 764 9.33 40.24 -6.62
N ASN A 765 9.13 38.94 -6.38
CA ASN A 765 9.11 38.37 -5.02
C ASN A 765 10.34 37.46 -4.85
N LYS A 766 11.34 37.92 -4.09
CA LYS A 766 12.59 37.19 -3.81
C LYS A 766 12.38 36.03 -2.82
N ARG A 767 11.49 35.10 -3.15
CA ARG A 767 11.14 33.95 -2.29
C ARG A 767 12.24 32.89 -2.25
N LEU A 768 13.04 32.80 -3.33
CA LEU A 768 14.11 31.82 -3.49
C LEU A 768 15.49 32.43 -3.20
N ILE A 769 16.27 31.76 -2.34
CA ILE A 769 17.63 32.15 -1.95
C ILE A 769 18.59 31.01 -2.30
N PRO A 770 19.33 31.10 -3.42
CA PRO A 770 20.35 30.11 -3.75
C PRO A 770 21.59 30.29 -2.87
N VAL A 771 22.01 29.21 -2.21
CA VAL A 771 23.21 29.11 -1.36
C VAL A 771 24.21 28.18 -2.00
N LYS A 772 25.45 28.64 -2.17
CA LYS A 772 26.56 27.81 -2.65
C LYS A 772 27.57 27.65 -1.51
N TYR A 773 27.80 26.43 -1.06
CA TYR A 773 28.68 26.15 0.10
C TYR A 773 29.97 25.43 -0.22
N LYS A 774 30.02 24.70 -1.34
CA LYS A 774 31.23 24.07 -1.86
C LYS A 774 31.49 24.47 -3.31
N SER A 775 32.75 24.32 -3.75
CA SER A 775 33.12 24.51 -5.16
C SER A 775 32.37 23.51 -6.03
N MET A 776 31.93 23.96 -7.22
CA MET A 776 31.18 23.14 -8.17
C MET A 776 32.02 22.95 -9.43
N SER A 777 32.04 21.73 -9.94
CA SER A 777 32.61 21.40 -11.25
C SER A 777 31.62 21.62 -12.39
N LYS A 778 30.31 21.52 -12.11
CA LYS A 778 29.23 21.68 -13.09
C LYS A 778 28.77 23.13 -13.23
N PRO A 779 28.24 23.54 -14.39
CA PRO A 779 27.76 24.90 -14.61
C PRO A 779 26.54 25.20 -13.71
N PHE A 780 26.50 26.42 -13.19
CA PHE A 780 25.38 26.89 -12.36
C PHE A 780 24.05 26.86 -13.13
N PRO A 781 22.95 26.37 -12.52
CA PRO A 781 21.62 26.25 -13.15
C PRO A 781 21.18 27.53 -13.84
N SER A 782 20.88 27.45 -15.14
CA SER A 782 20.37 28.60 -15.92
C SER A 782 19.10 29.19 -15.30
N ILE A 783 18.27 28.33 -14.69
CA ILE A 783 17.01 28.69 -14.04
C ILE A 783 17.16 29.52 -12.76
N LEU A 784 18.36 29.57 -12.16
CA LEU A 784 18.65 30.35 -10.96
C LEU A 784 19.59 31.53 -11.22
N ARG A 785 20.06 31.74 -12.47
CA ARG A 785 21.06 32.77 -12.81
C ARG A 785 20.61 34.20 -12.56
N PHE A 786 19.30 34.45 -12.57
CA PHE A 786 18.74 35.78 -12.32
C PHE A 786 18.56 36.10 -10.84
N LEU A 787 18.83 35.14 -9.93
CA LEU A 787 18.74 35.33 -8.49
C LEU A 787 20.10 35.70 -7.89
N THR A 788 20.08 36.48 -6.81
CA THR A 788 21.30 36.81 -6.06
C THR A 788 21.74 35.62 -5.22
N ILE A 789 22.96 35.13 -5.45
CA ILE A 789 23.52 33.96 -4.76
C ILE A 789 24.19 34.38 -3.44
N CYS A 790 23.95 33.59 -2.39
CA CYS A 790 24.68 33.63 -1.14
C CYS A 790 25.83 32.60 -1.19
N ASP A 791 27.06 33.10 -1.32
CA ASP A 791 28.25 32.27 -1.52
C ASP A 791 29.04 32.10 -0.22
N TYR A 792 29.05 30.89 0.33
CA TYR A 792 29.80 30.49 1.53
C TYR A 792 31.21 29.98 1.21
N THR A 793 31.55 29.80 -0.07
CA THR A 793 32.88 29.32 -0.49
C THR A 793 33.97 30.39 -0.40
N ARG A 794 33.60 31.67 -0.22
CA ARG A 794 34.54 32.79 -0.18
C ARG A 794 34.93 33.10 1.26
N PRO A 795 36.21 32.94 1.65
CA PRO A 795 36.67 33.18 3.02
C PRO A 795 36.29 34.56 3.61
N PRO A 796 36.34 35.69 2.86
CA PRO A 796 35.98 37.00 3.40
C PRO A 796 34.49 37.16 3.74
N THR A 797 33.62 36.35 3.13
CA THR A 797 32.17 36.45 3.32
C THR A 797 31.62 35.44 4.31
N GLN A 798 32.40 34.44 4.74
CA GLN A 798 31.96 33.44 5.73
C GLN A 798 31.56 34.08 7.06
N ALA A 799 32.34 35.06 7.56
CA ALA A 799 32.04 35.79 8.80
C ALA A 799 30.70 36.56 8.76
N TRP A 800 30.26 36.99 7.58
CA TRP A 800 29.01 37.75 7.39
C TRP A 800 27.91 36.92 6.72
N PHE A 801 28.17 35.66 6.39
CA PHE A 801 27.29 34.81 5.60
C PHE A 801 25.98 34.54 6.35
N TRP A 802 26.08 34.11 7.61
CA TRP A 802 24.93 33.82 8.46
C TRP A 802 24.10 35.07 8.72
N VAL A 803 24.74 36.21 8.98
CA VAL A 803 24.08 37.53 9.13
C VAL A 803 23.29 37.88 7.86
N ARG A 804 23.89 37.68 6.68
CA ARG A 804 23.28 38.01 5.40
C ARG A 804 22.14 37.06 5.04
N LEU A 805 22.30 35.77 5.32
CA LEU A 805 21.27 34.76 5.10
C LEU A 805 20.08 35.00 6.04
N ALA A 806 20.33 35.24 7.32
CA ALA A 806 19.30 35.56 8.31
C ALA A 806 18.55 36.85 7.95
N LYS A 807 19.25 37.92 7.53
CA LYS A 807 18.62 39.15 7.05
C LYS A 807 17.80 38.90 5.78
N ALA A 808 18.28 38.06 4.87
CA ALA A 808 17.53 37.68 3.69
C ALA A 808 16.31 36.82 4.03
N LEU A 809 16.32 36.05 5.11
CA LEU A 809 15.18 35.27 5.58
C LEU A 809 14.14 36.09 6.35
N SER A 810 14.60 37.13 7.05
CA SER A 810 13.76 37.97 7.91
C SER A 810 13.03 39.10 7.18
N LEU A 811 13.35 39.36 5.91
CA LEU A 811 12.65 40.37 5.12
C LEU A 811 11.21 39.90 4.80
N PRO A 812 10.21 40.79 4.85
CA PRO A 812 8.82 40.45 4.56
C PRO A 812 8.62 39.92 3.14
#